data_AF-A0A1U7CWW2-F1
#
_entry.id   AF-A0A1U7CWW2-F1
#
_cell.length_a   1.000
_cell.length_b   1.000
_cell.length_c   1.000
_cell.angle_alpha   90.00
_cell.angle_beta   90.00
_cell.angle_gamma   90.00
#
_symmetry.space_group_name_H-M   'P 1'
#
loop_
_entity.id
_entity.type
_entity.pdbx_description
1 polymer ?
#
loop_
_entity_poly.entity_id
_entity_poly.type
_entity_poly.pdbx_seq_one_letter_code
_entity_poly.pdbx_strand_id
1 'polypeptide(L)'
;MDRYRKRRFARNLDALLTARCVTRKEAAAEAGVPYQWLRRAVADGISRPDKRSRGHLEALANYLGLTGIDGFWERDLYVPPPPSSIKDEADRLAELMREYALDAGADDPLLGAIVARMEQVVGERRARRKKLAEEEEGRRQAEEEAKARRRNAEELDDRLAAAWMTTGGPKGLAAWEERRERMRLEEEERRRVRDEQVRSFRDDCERMRAAGQVLDFFRLEVLARWKAVGLPRLEEVEVTVAEVASLAERLGLKTIRGIAPHASDLWLAKYAQALGTTPDRARRSIQQAVSDAFGVGWDSPGEVHDAASVGDSASHAAASDVVHGPPPWWRDGYVPPSSIEDGAGKLGEEMRRYVLLVGEEDAALKGIVEQVRAAVRSHHGPTAPEREAEPGVQPPVRPQGAGEVRMSVAERVAAAKRAIARGGSIDPGREGRGGPTPTGEAAVRPPSPWPERIGVEVARQALGEMEARCLGPWRTYGLPRIDEVVVTPGEVADHAGLLRIPAEDVGGFAFRVIWLPRYARLLGKNNDEAIDFIRDHIAACVPGSRVETAPPQAGPGGDGVKPGPSEEEARAREEARPLVARVVAILSPEQAEHFFRGYPSPARAESDLENELLNRLSGGRFIGDDKTPQSPDEAVRGLVAEIVEDFEKSRHGEVGDDLLQPFSDPEAVIAPRKSLDHRHGDDPSTDDDHDERPPVGIALEAEIARSVAEDRESLERRVNDFWEMLGDTPLPGGSGTYRDRSEGLGDRMTIGSAALRACGDDLGKALRWLTDRVDRAIKDEESAARRHSTPRAEEKAPPPAKRPVRKKGPVVTDPEDIREAVVEAHRIGMPTDEIIADLRGRPDLPDWVRRAKGSVLRGEIGKIVARYESELEDEAAPDEFDAQAGDDRRNWEREDD
;
A
#
# COMPACT_ATOMS: atom_id res chain seq x y z
N MET A 1 32.78 -17.60 5.61
CA MET A 1 31.84 -18.75 5.56
C MET A 1 31.12 -19.09 6.88
N ASP A 2 31.83 -19.31 8.00
CA ASP A 2 31.21 -19.90 9.22
C ASP A 2 30.06 -19.10 9.85
N ARG A 3 30.13 -17.76 9.85
CA ARG A 3 29.08 -16.88 10.42
C ARG A 3 27.75 -17.01 9.69
N TYR A 4 27.79 -17.28 8.38
CA TYR A 4 26.58 -17.40 7.55
C TYR A 4 25.90 -18.75 7.74
N ARG A 5 26.68 -19.85 7.80
CA ARG A 5 26.15 -21.17 8.15
C ARG A 5 25.48 -21.19 9.53
N LYS A 6 26.03 -20.48 10.51
CA LYS A 6 25.39 -20.30 11.83
C LYS A 6 24.05 -19.61 11.72
N ARG A 7 23.98 -18.46 11.04
CA ARG A 7 22.72 -17.72 10.86
C ARG A 7 21.67 -18.54 10.12
N ARG A 8 22.06 -19.27 9.07
CA ARG A 8 21.14 -20.16 8.35
C ARG A 8 20.59 -21.26 9.26
N PHE A 9 21.45 -21.94 10.00
CA PHE A 9 21.03 -22.96 10.96
C PHE A 9 20.04 -22.40 11.99
N ALA A 10 20.39 -21.26 12.62
CA ALA A 10 19.55 -20.61 13.61
C ALA A 10 18.16 -20.28 13.06
N ARG A 11 18.12 -19.66 11.86
CA ARG A 11 16.89 -19.28 11.17
C ARG A 11 16.04 -20.50 10.80
N ASN A 12 16.65 -21.52 10.19
CA ASN A 12 15.94 -22.73 9.78
C ASN A 12 15.36 -23.47 11.00
N LEU A 13 16.14 -23.57 12.09
CA LEU A 13 15.69 -24.22 13.31
C LEU A 13 14.54 -23.44 13.97
N ASP A 14 14.64 -22.12 14.10
CA ASP A 14 13.56 -21.30 14.68
C ASP A 14 12.29 -21.39 13.84
N ALA A 15 12.41 -21.31 12.52
CA ALA A 15 11.29 -21.43 11.59
C ALA A 15 10.60 -22.81 11.66
N LEU A 16 11.37 -23.89 11.74
CA LEU A 16 10.81 -25.24 11.88
C LEU A 16 10.05 -25.43 13.21
N LEU A 17 10.55 -24.81 14.30
CA LEU A 17 9.87 -24.82 15.60
C LEU A 17 8.56 -24.02 15.55
N THR A 18 8.59 -22.84 14.94
CA THR A 18 7.41 -22.00 14.73
C THR A 18 6.37 -22.69 13.85
N ALA A 19 6.78 -23.34 12.76
CA ALA A 19 5.88 -24.06 11.86
C ALA A 19 5.16 -25.25 12.53
N ARG A 20 5.76 -25.80 13.60
CA ARG A 20 5.16 -26.85 14.43
C ARG A 20 4.33 -26.30 15.60
N CYS A 21 4.24 -24.98 15.75
CA CYS A 21 3.58 -24.30 16.87
C CYS A 21 4.07 -24.77 18.25
N VAL A 22 5.37 -25.08 18.37
CA VAL A 22 5.97 -25.54 19.63
C VAL A 22 6.96 -24.52 20.15
N THR A 23 6.92 -24.28 21.46
CA THR A 23 7.93 -23.44 22.10
C THR A 23 9.28 -24.16 22.13
N ARG A 24 10.37 -23.40 22.20
CA ARG A 24 11.73 -23.96 22.35
C ARG A 24 11.87 -24.86 23.59
N LYS A 25 11.02 -24.68 24.61
CA LYS A 25 11.03 -25.50 25.83
C LYS A 25 10.32 -26.83 25.63
N GLU A 26 9.18 -26.83 24.94
CA GLU A 26 8.45 -28.04 24.58
C GLU A 26 9.23 -28.89 23.59
N ALA A 27 9.75 -28.28 22.52
CA ALA A 27 10.57 -28.99 21.55
C ALA A 27 11.83 -29.61 22.18
N ALA A 28 12.44 -28.94 23.16
CA ALA A 28 13.56 -29.51 23.92
C ALA A 28 13.13 -30.76 24.71
N ALA A 29 11.97 -30.70 25.37
CA ALA A 29 11.43 -31.81 26.15
C ALA A 29 11.04 -33.00 25.24
N GLU A 30 10.37 -32.74 24.13
CA GLU A 30 9.88 -33.77 23.20
C GLU A 30 11.01 -34.41 22.40
N ALA A 31 12.00 -33.63 21.95
CA ALA A 31 13.18 -34.16 21.28
C ALA A 31 14.21 -34.78 22.25
N GLY A 32 14.02 -34.68 23.57
CA GLY A 32 14.94 -35.19 24.57
C GLY A 32 16.31 -34.48 24.58
N VAL A 33 16.34 -33.19 24.20
CA VAL A 33 17.58 -32.38 24.18
C VAL A 33 17.61 -31.36 25.33
N PRO A 34 18.79 -31.01 25.88
CA PRO A 34 18.85 -30.01 26.94
C PRO A 34 18.33 -28.64 26.48
N TYR A 35 17.34 -28.08 27.19
CA TYR A 35 16.74 -26.77 26.83
C TYR A 35 17.78 -25.64 26.66
N GLN A 36 18.77 -25.58 27.56
CA GLN A 36 19.85 -24.58 27.47
C GLN A 36 20.69 -24.72 26.21
N TRP A 37 20.83 -25.95 25.70
CA TRP A 37 21.53 -26.20 24.44
C TRP A 37 20.67 -25.76 23.26
N LEU A 38 19.38 -26.11 23.22
CA LEU A 38 18.47 -25.68 22.14
C LEU A 38 18.34 -24.15 22.06
N ARG A 39 18.20 -23.48 23.20
CA ARG A 39 18.15 -22.02 23.26
C ARG A 39 19.40 -21.37 22.65
N ARG A 40 20.60 -21.89 22.94
CA ARG A 40 21.85 -21.41 22.33
C ARG A 40 21.95 -21.77 20.85
N ALA A 41 21.51 -22.95 20.46
CA ALA A 41 21.53 -23.39 19.07
C ALA A 41 20.66 -22.48 18.18
N VAL A 42 19.50 -22.07 18.67
CA VAL A 42 18.61 -21.12 17.99
C VAL A 42 19.18 -19.69 17.99
N ALA A 43 19.77 -19.23 19.10
CA ALA A 43 20.29 -17.86 19.19
C ALA A 43 21.62 -17.65 18.43
N ASP A 44 22.58 -18.53 18.64
CA ASP A 44 23.96 -18.37 18.16
C ASP A 44 24.21 -19.07 16.82
N GLY A 45 23.38 -20.07 16.50
CA GLY A 45 23.57 -20.94 15.36
C GLY A 45 24.74 -21.91 15.50
N ILE A 46 24.71 -22.97 14.71
CA ILE A 46 25.79 -23.98 14.64
C ILE A 46 26.37 -23.96 13.23
N SER A 47 27.69 -23.76 13.06
CA SER A 47 28.31 -23.70 11.72
C SER A 47 28.45 -25.08 11.08
N ARG A 48 28.66 -26.11 11.90
CA ARG A 48 28.82 -27.50 11.49
C ARG A 48 28.50 -28.45 12.65
N PRO A 49 28.04 -29.69 12.38
CA PRO A 49 27.87 -30.70 13.42
C PRO A 49 29.22 -31.02 14.07
N ASP A 50 29.33 -30.87 15.38
CA ASP A 50 30.49 -31.34 16.15
C ASP A 50 30.15 -32.66 16.87
N LYS A 51 31.17 -33.38 17.36
CA LYS A 51 30.96 -34.67 18.03
C LYS A 51 30.06 -34.58 19.28
N ARG A 52 29.95 -33.41 19.92
CA ARG A 52 29.18 -33.21 21.16
C ARG A 52 27.72 -32.83 20.89
N SER A 53 27.47 -32.09 19.81
CA SER A 53 26.17 -31.64 19.35
C SER A 53 25.47 -32.65 18.46
N ARG A 54 26.23 -33.58 17.85
CA ARG A 54 25.68 -34.54 16.88
C ARG A 54 24.46 -35.31 17.40
N GLY A 55 24.53 -35.84 18.62
CA GLY A 55 23.39 -36.57 19.21
C GLY A 55 22.16 -35.69 19.43
N HIS A 56 22.34 -34.43 19.84
CA HIS A 56 21.23 -33.49 19.99
C HIS A 56 20.64 -33.08 18.63
N LEU A 57 21.49 -32.91 17.62
CA LEU A 57 21.08 -32.60 16.26
C LEU A 57 20.32 -33.76 15.60
N GLU A 58 20.78 -35.00 15.78
CA GLU A 58 20.08 -36.22 15.34
C GLU A 58 18.69 -36.32 16.00
N ALA A 59 18.61 -36.10 17.31
CA ALA A 59 17.34 -36.14 18.04
C ALA A 59 16.35 -35.07 17.56
N LEU A 60 16.82 -33.83 17.35
CA LEU A 60 15.99 -32.76 16.80
C LEU A 60 15.59 -32.99 15.34
N ALA A 61 16.51 -33.50 14.51
CA ALA A 61 16.21 -33.82 13.12
C ALA A 61 15.07 -34.85 13.05
N ASN A 62 15.16 -35.91 13.85
CA ASN A 62 14.12 -36.93 13.94
C ASN A 62 12.79 -36.36 14.44
N TYR A 63 12.82 -35.51 15.47
CA TYR A 63 11.62 -34.86 16.01
C TYR A 63 10.93 -33.95 14.98
N LEU A 64 11.71 -33.15 14.25
CA LEU A 64 11.19 -32.21 13.25
C LEU A 64 10.79 -32.88 11.93
N GLY A 65 11.23 -34.12 11.72
CA GLY A 65 10.95 -34.91 10.51
C GLY A 65 11.95 -34.66 9.37
N LEU A 66 13.17 -34.23 9.69
CA LEU A 66 14.25 -34.07 8.71
C LEU A 66 14.90 -35.44 8.42
N THR A 67 15.28 -35.66 7.16
CA THR A 67 15.93 -36.91 6.69
C THR A 67 17.34 -37.10 7.27
N GLY A 68 17.97 -36.03 7.77
CA GLY A 68 19.27 -36.08 8.43
C GLY A 68 19.67 -34.75 9.04
N ILE A 69 20.79 -34.75 9.79
CA ILE A 69 21.33 -33.56 10.44
C ILE A 69 21.61 -32.43 9.42
N ASP A 70 22.12 -32.79 8.24
CA ASP A 70 22.51 -31.80 7.23
C ASP A 70 21.33 -30.94 6.73
N GLY A 71 20.09 -31.43 6.90
CA GLY A 71 18.86 -30.70 6.57
C GLY A 71 18.78 -29.32 7.22
N PHE A 72 19.29 -29.15 8.44
CA PHE A 72 19.27 -27.85 9.11
C PHE A 72 20.05 -26.74 8.37
N TRP A 73 20.96 -27.09 7.47
CA TRP A 73 21.76 -26.14 6.68
C TRP A 73 21.33 -26.04 5.21
N GLU A 74 20.31 -26.80 4.80
CA GLU A 74 19.76 -26.72 3.44
C GLU A 74 19.23 -25.31 3.16
N ARG A 75 19.50 -24.82 1.94
CA ARG A 75 19.13 -23.47 1.51
C ARG A 75 17.61 -23.28 1.48
N ASP A 76 16.90 -24.34 1.09
CA ASP A 76 15.49 -24.28 0.71
C ASP A 76 14.57 -24.91 1.75
N LEU A 77 15.10 -25.33 2.91
CA LEU A 77 14.31 -25.92 3.99
C LEU A 77 13.26 -24.94 4.54
N TYR A 78 13.59 -23.66 4.55
CA TYR A 78 12.67 -22.58 4.88
C TYR A 78 12.81 -21.47 3.84
N VAL A 79 11.79 -21.31 3.01
CA VAL A 79 11.61 -20.12 2.18
C VAL A 79 11.07 -19.03 3.11
N PRO A 80 11.81 -17.93 3.35
CA PRO A 80 11.29 -16.86 4.18
C PRO A 80 9.97 -16.35 3.59
N PRO A 81 9.00 -15.93 4.43
CA PRO A 81 7.82 -15.24 3.96
C PRO A 81 8.24 -14.02 3.12
N PRO A 82 7.32 -13.48 2.30
CA PRO A 82 7.55 -12.20 1.64
C PRO A 82 8.11 -11.18 2.66
N PRO A 83 9.07 -10.33 2.25
CA PRO A 83 9.62 -9.31 3.14
C PRO A 83 8.47 -8.54 3.78
N SER A 84 8.47 -8.43 5.11
CA SER A 84 7.47 -7.69 5.86
C SER A 84 7.65 -6.17 5.77
N SER A 85 8.81 -5.73 5.26
CA SER A 85 9.14 -4.33 5.07
C SER A 85 10.12 -4.12 3.93
N ILE A 86 10.14 -2.90 3.40
CA ILE A 86 11.13 -2.48 2.41
C ILE A 86 12.58 -2.63 2.89
N LYS A 87 12.82 -2.51 4.20
CA LYS A 87 14.14 -2.70 4.81
C LYS A 87 14.56 -4.17 4.71
N ASP A 88 13.63 -5.10 4.93
CA ASP A 88 13.89 -6.53 4.80
C ASP A 88 14.17 -6.92 3.34
N GLU A 89 13.43 -6.35 2.40
CA GLU A 89 13.68 -6.58 0.96
C GLU A 89 15.01 -5.95 0.53
N ALA A 90 15.35 -4.76 1.04
CA ALA A 90 16.65 -4.12 0.82
C ALA A 90 17.81 -4.99 1.31
N ASP A 91 17.70 -5.50 2.54
CA ASP A 91 18.71 -6.38 3.15
C ASP A 91 18.83 -7.70 2.38
N ARG A 92 17.72 -8.25 1.89
CA ARG A 92 17.68 -9.46 1.08
C ARG A 92 18.35 -9.27 -0.28
N LEU A 93 18.03 -8.18 -0.98
CA LEU A 93 18.62 -7.85 -2.29
C LEU A 93 20.09 -7.52 -2.20
N ALA A 94 20.49 -6.81 -1.15
CA ALA A 94 21.88 -6.55 -0.82
C ALA A 94 22.68 -7.85 -0.69
N GLU A 95 22.13 -8.83 0.03
CA GLU A 95 22.79 -10.13 0.19
C GLU A 95 22.80 -10.93 -1.13
N LEU A 96 21.72 -10.91 -1.91
CA LEU A 96 21.69 -11.56 -3.23
C LEU A 96 22.72 -10.97 -4.20
N MET A 97 22.88 -9.64 -4.24
CA MET A 97 23.90 -8.99 -5.05
C MET A 97 25.31 -9.28 -4.57
N ARG A 98 25.51 -9.31 -3.25
CA ARG A 98 26.78 -9.72 -2.66
C ARG A 98 27.14 -11.16 -3.04
N GLU A 99 26.21 -12.10 -2.91
CA GLU A 99 26.42 -13.50 -3.29
C GLU A 99 26.73 -13.61 -4.78
N TYR A 100 25.95 -12.94 -5.64
CA TYR A 100 26.20 -12.93 -7.07
C TYR A 100 27.59 -12.38 -7.44
N ALA A 101 28.03 -11.29 -6.79
CA ALA A 101 29.35 -10.71 -7.03
C ALA A 101 30.51 -11.59 -6.53
N LEU A 102 30.29 -12.37 -5.48
CA LEU A 102 31.26 -13.37 -5.03
C LEU A 102 31.37 -14.53 -6.03
N ASP A 103 30.24 -14.95 -6.63
CA ASP A 103 30.18 -16.09 -7.54
C ASP A 103 30.63 -15.74 -8.97
N ALA A 104 30.11 -14.66 -9.55
CA ALA A 104 30.39 -14.22 -10.92
C ALA A 104 31.72 -13.43 -11.03
N GLY A 105 32.20 -12.88 -9.90
CA GLY A 105 33.30 -11.94 -9.86
C GLY A 105 32.84 -10.49 -10.09
N ALA A 106 33.57 -9.53 -9.52
CA ALA A 106 33.22 -8.11 -9.58
C ALA A 106 33.28 -7.50 -10.99
N ASP A 107 33.97 -8.14 -11.92
CA ASP A 107 34.14 -7.70 -13.31
C ASP A 107 33.07 -8.26 -14.26
N ASP A 108 32.05 -8.93 -13.73
CA ASP A 108 30.97 -9.47 -14.54
C ASP A 108 30.18 -8.33 -15.25
N PRO A 109 29.95 -8.42 -16.57
CA PRO A 109 29.31 -7.36 -17.34
C PRO A 109 27.85 -7.12 -16.96
N LEU A 110 27.15 -8.14 -16.44
CA LEU A 110 25.77 -7.99 -15.97
C LEU A 110 25.74 -7.18 -14.67
N LEU A 111 26.70 -7.42 -13.77
CA LEU A 111 26.89 -6.59 -12.58
C LEU A 111 27.15 -5.13 -12.94
N GLY A 112 28.00 -4.87 -13.92
CA GLY A 112 28.24 -3.52 -14.45
C GLY A 112 26.96 -2.86 -14.99
N ALA A 113 26.13 -3.60 -15.74
CA ALA A 113 24.88 -3.10 -16.28
C ALA A 113 23.84 -2.78 -15.20
N ILE A 114 23.71 -3.64 -14.17
CA ILE A 114 22.81 -3.44 -13.04
C ILE A 114 23.20 -2.17 -12.28
N VAL A 115 24.48 -2.01 -11.96
CA VAL A 115 24.98 -0.81 -11.25
C VAL A 115 24.74 0.46 -12.06
N ALA A 116 25.06 0.45 -13.35
CA ALA A 116 24.83 1.61 -14.23
C ALA A 116 23.33 1.99 -14.28
N ARG A 117 22.44 1.00 -14.31
CA ARG A 117 20.99 1.24 -14.30
C ARG A 117 20.53 1.82 -12.96
N MET A 118 21.03 1.32 -11.85
CA MET A 118 20.73 1.87 -10.51
C MET A 118 21.19 3.33 -10.41
N GLU A 119 22.41 3.65 -10.86
CA GLU A 119 22.93 5.01 -10.85
C GLU A 119 22.07 5.98 -11.66
N GLN A 120 21.62 5.55 -12.85
CA GLN A 120 20.70 6.32 -13.68
C GLN A 120 19.41 6.67 -12.92
N VAL A 121 18.75 5.67 -12.32
CA VAL A 121 17.49 5.86 -11.60
C VAL A 121 17.67 6.76 -10.37
N VAL A 122 18.77 6.58 -9.62
CA VAL A 122 19.11 7.47 -8.49
C VAL A 122 19.33 8.91 -8.96
N GLY A 123 20.04 9.09 -10.08
CA GLY A 123 20.27 10.40 -10.69
C GLY A 123 18.97 11.10 -11.07
N GLU A 124 18.08 10.40 -11.76
CA GLU A 124 16.76 10.90 -12.16
C GLU A 124 15.91 11.29 -10.94
N ARG A 125 15.88 10.46 -9.89
CA ARG A 125 15.16 10.78 -8.65
C ARG A 125 15.75 11.99 -7.90
N ARG A 126 17.08 12.10 -7.82
CA ARG A 126 17.72 13.27 -7.20
C ARG A 126 17.40 14.54 -7.97
N ALA A 127 17.43 14.49 -9.30
CA ALA A 127 17.04 15.62 -10.15
C ALA A 127 15.57 16.01 -9.93
N ARG A 128 14.66 15.03 -9.86
CA ARG A 128 13.23 15.27 -9.60
C ARG A 128 12.99 15.88 -8.21
N ARG A 129 13.64 15.36 -7.16
CA ARG A 129 13.55 15.93 -5.79
C ARG A 129 14.07 17.36 -5.75
N LYS A 130 15.19 17.64 -6.43
CA LYS A 130 15.73 19.00 -6.53
C LYS A 130 14.73 19.95 -7.21
N LYS A 131 14.13 19.51 -8.32
CA LYS A 131 13.12 20.31 -9.05
C LYS A 131 11.89 20.60 -8.18
N LEU A 132 11.36 19.60 -7.46
CA LEU A 132 10.23 19.79 -6.55
C LEU A 132 10.57 20.76 -5.40
N ALA A 133 11.79 20.69 -4.87
CA ALA A 133 12.24 21.62 -3.84
C ALA A 133 12.35 23.06 -4.37
N GLU A 134 12.87 23.24 -5.59
CA GLU A 134 12.91 24.54 -6.28
C GLU A 134 11.49 25.08 -6.57
N GLU A 135 10.55 24.23 -6.98
CA GLU A 135 9.14 24.58 -7.20
C GLU A 135 8.44 24.97 -5.88
N GLU A 136 8.71 24.24 -4.79
CA GLU A 136 8.13 24.55 -3.47
C GLU A 136 8.71 25.85 -2.89
N GLU A 137 10.01 26.09 -3.04
CA GLU A 137 10.65 27.34 -2.65
C GLU A 137 10.08 28.53 -3.46
N GLY A 138 9.90 28.37 -4.77
CA GLY A 138 9.23 29.35 -5.61
C GLY A 138 7.80 29.64 -5.17
N ARG A 139 7.04 28.61 -4.76
CA ARG A 139 5.69 28.76 -4.20
C ARG A 139 5.70 29.54 -2.88
N ARG A 140 6.63 29.25 -1.98
CA ARG A 140 6.77 29.98 -0.70
C ARG A 140 7.12 31.44 -0.92
N GLN A 141 8.05 31.73 -1.83
CA GLN A 141 8.40 33.11 -2.20
C GLN A 141 7.20 33.86 -2.79
N ALA A 142 6.43 33.22 -3.68
CA ALA A 142 5.21 33.81 -4.24
C ALA A 142 4.13 34.08 -3.17
N GLU A 143 3.99 33.19 -2.18
CA GLU A 143 3.05 33.37 -1.07
C GLU A 143 3.49 34.51 -0.13
N GLU A 144 4.78 34.59 0.19
CA GLU A 144 5.34 35.69 0.98
C GLU A 144 5.19 37.04 0.25
N GLU A 145 5.46 37.09 -1.05
CA GLU A 145 5.20 38.28 -1.86
C GLU A 145 3.71 38.66 -1.86
N ALA A 146 2.80 37.68 -1.98
CA ALA A 146 1.37 37.93 -1.94
C ALA A 146 0.94 38.46 -0.56
N LYS A 147 1.47 37.90 0.54
CA LYS A 147 1.26 38.39 1.91
C LYS A 147 1.80 39.81 2.09
N ALA A 148 2.99 40.11 1.57
CA ALA A 148 3.57 41.45 1.61
C ALA A 148 2.73 42.47 0.82
N ARG A 149 2.21 42.08 -0.35
CA ARG A 149 1.30 42.92 -1.14
C ARG A 149 -0.03 43.19 -0.41
N ARG A 150 -0.59 42.20 0.30
CA ARG A 150 -1.79 42.38 1.14
C ARG A 150 -1.55 43.36 2.28
N ARG A 151 -0.47 43.18 3.05
CA ARG A 151 -0.10 44.12 4.13
C ARG A 151 0.10 45.55 3.62
N ASN A 152 0.79 45.71 2.49
CA ASN A 152 0.97 47.02 1.87
C ASN A 152 -0.37 47.64 1.41
N ALA A 153 -1.33 46.82 0.97
CA ALA A 153 -2.65 47.30 0.59
C ALA A 153 -3.48 47.73 1.81
N GLU A 154 -3.46 46.94 2.89
CA GLU A 154 -4.10 47.24 4.18
C GLU A 154 -3.53 48.52 4.80
N GLU A 155 -2.20 48.67 4.89
CA GLU A 155 -1.57 49.87 5.44
C GLU A 155 -1.94 51.13 4.64
N LEU A 156 -2.08 50.99 3.32
CA LEU A 156 -2.47 52.10 2.45
C LEU A 156 -3.95 52.45 2.63
N ASP A 157 -4.82 51.45 2.85
CA ASP A 157 -6.24 51.67 3.16
C ASP A 157 -6.40 52.36 4.53
N ASP A 158 -5.67 51.91 5.56
CA ASP A 158 -5.62 52.55 6.87
C ASP A 158 -5.17 54.01 6.80
N ARG A 159 -4.12 54.30 6.01
CA ARG A 159 -3.65 55.68 5.77
C ARG A 159 -4.70 56.54 5.08
N LEU A 160 -5.46 55.99 4.14
CA LEU A 160 -6.54 56.70 3.45
C LEU A 160 -7.74 56.94 4.38
N ALA A 161 -8.11 55.95 5.18
CA ALA A 161 -9.15 56.07 6.19
C ALA A 161 -8.79 57.17 7.22
N ALA A 162 -7.54 57.20 7.68
CA ALA A 162 -7.04 58.25 8.58
C ALA A 162 -7.03 59.64 7.91
N ALA A 163 -6.64 59.74 6.63
CA ALA A 163 -6.69 60.98 5.86
C ALA A 163 -8.13 61.48 5.65
N TRP A 164 -9.09 60.56 5.48
CA TRP A 164 -10.51 60.88 5.35
C TRP A 164 -11.08 61.43 6.67
N MET A 165 -10.79 60.78 7.79
CA MET A 165 -11.22 61.22 9.13
C MET A 165 -10.67 62.61 9.50
N THR A 166 -9.52 62.99 8.94
CA THR A 166 -8.88 64.29 9.23
C THR A 166 -9.30 65.42 8.28
N THR A 167 -9.68 65.12 7.04
CA THR A 167 -10.02 66.15 6.05
C THR A 167 -11.52 66.38 5.85
N GLY A 168 -12.39 65.48 6.36
CA GLY A 168 -13.82 65.74 6.63
C GLY A 168 -14.65 66.34 5.50
N GLY A 169 -14.23 66.15 4.24
CA GLY A 169 -14.78 66.88 3.10
C GLY A 169 -15.36 65.95 2.03
N PRO A 170 -16.44 66.34 1.32
CA PRO A 170 -17.07 65.54 0.26
C PRO A 170 -16.12 65.19 -0.91
N LYS A 171 -15.01 65.92 -1.07
CA LYS A 171 -13.96 65.59 -2.04
C LYS A 171 -13.17 64.31 -1.69
N GLY A 172 -13.05 63.97 -0.41
CA GLY A 172 -12.37 62.75 0.03
C GLY A 172 -13.17 61.48 -0.26
N LEU A 173 -14.50 61.55 -0.15
CA LEU A 173 -15.39 60.42 -0.43
C LEU A 173 -15.37 60.02 -1.91
N ALA A 174 -15.47 61.00 -2.82
CA ALA A 174 -15.43 60.75 -4.26
C ALA A 174 -14.09 60.11 -4.72
N ALA A 175 -12.96 60.57 -4.17
CA ALA A 175 -11.65 59.98 -4.47
C ALA A 175 -11.50 58.56 -3.93
N TRP A 176 -12.12 58.24 -2.79
CA TRP A 176 -12.15 56.90 -2.22
C TRP A 176 -13.04 55.95 -3.05
N GLU A 177 -14.24 56.38 -3.44
CA GLU A 177 -15.13 55.61 -4.30
C GLU A 177 -14.52 55.33 -5.68
N GLU A 178 -13.89 56.33 -6.31
CA GLU A 178 -13.20 56.15 -7.60
C GLU A 178 -12.06 55.11 -7.49
N ARG A 179 -11.31 55.13 -6.38
CA ARG A 179 -10.26 54.15 -6.13
C ARG A 179 -10.81 52.75 -5.84
N ARG A 180 -11.90 52.64 -5.10
CA ARG A 180 -12.57 51.36 -4.82
C ARG A 180 -13.08 50.73 -6.11
N GLU A 181 -13.68 51.52 -6.99
CA GLU A 181 -14.12 51.03 -8.30
C GLU A 181 -12.94 50.63 -9.19
N ARG A 182 -11.82 51.36 -9.14
CA ARG A 182 -10.58 50.98 -9.84
C ARG A 182 -10.04 49.64 -9.33
N MET A 183 -10.00 49.42 -8.01
CA MET A 183 -9.58 48.15 -7.42
C MET A 183 -10.52 47.00 -7.83
N ARG A 184 -11.84 47.26 -7.87
CA ARG A 184 -12.85 46.29 -8.33
C ARG A 184 -12.63 45.89 -9.78
N LEU A 185 -12.37 46.85 -10.66
CA LEU A 185 -12.07 46.61 -12.08
C LEU A 185 -10.74 45.86 -12.27
N GLU A 186 -9.69 46.21 -11.52
CA GLU A 186 -8.41 45.48 -11.54
C GLU A 186 -8.58 44.03 -11.05
N GLU A 187 -9.41 43.80 -10.05
CA GLU A 187 -9.71 42.45 -9.54
C GLU A 187 -10.54 41.63 -10.53
N GLU A 188 -11.54 42.24 -11.18
CA GLU A 188 -12.31 41.63 -12.27
C GLU A 188 -11.41 41.28 -13.47
N GLU A 189 -10.46 42.14 -13.84
CA GLU A 189 -9.49 41.86 -14.90
C GLU A 189 -8.55 40.70 -14.51
N ARG A 190 -8.03 40.69 -13.28
CA ARG A 190 -7.23 39.56 -12.76
C ARG A 190 -8.02 38.26 -12.72
N ARG A 191 -9.31 38.31 -12.37
CA ARG A 191 -10.20 37.14 -12.41
C ARG A 191 -10.37 36.66 -13.85
N ARG A 192 -10.63 37.56 -14.80
CA ARG A 192 -10.75 37.23 -16.23
C ARG A 192 -9.47 36.58 -16.78
N VAL A 193 -8.29 37.11 -16.45
CA VAL A 193 -6.99 36.53 -16.86
C VAL A 193 -6.80 35.14 -16.26
N ARG A 194 -7.12 34.94 -14.97
CA ARG A 194 -7.09 33.61 -14.34
C ARG A 194 -8.04 32.63 -15.02
N ASP A 195 -9.27 33.05 -15.29
CA ASP A 195 -10.28 32.20 -15.96
C ASP A 195 -9.87 31.86 -17.42
N GLU A 196 -9.14 32.75 -18.10
CA GLU A 196 -8.55 32.48 -19.41
C GLU A 196 -7.36 31.51 -19.33
N GLN A 197 -6.48 31.65 -18.34
CA GLN A 197 -5.39 30.71 -18.08
C GLN A 197 -5.91 29.30 -17.73
N VAL A 198 -6.94 29.20 -16.88
CA VAL A 198 -7.57 27.93 -16.52
C VAL A 198 -8.23 27.27 -17.74
N ARG A 199 -8.90 28.05 -18.59
CA ARG A 199 -9.45 27.56 -19.85
C ARG A 199 -8.36 27.07 -20.81
N SER A 200 -7.27 27.82 -20.98
CA SER A 200 -6.13 27.41 -21.81
C SER A 200 -5.51 26.10 -21.30
N PHE A 201 -5.28 25.99 -19.99
CA PHE A 201 -4.72 24.79 -19.38
C PHE A 201 -5.63 23.56 -19.52
N ARG A 202 -6.96 23.75 -19.41
CA ARG A 202 -7.94 22.69 -19.67
C ARG A 202 -7.88 22.23 -21.12
N ASP A 203 -7.85 23.17 -22.07
CA ASP A 203 -7.72 22.87 -23.50
C ASP A 203 -6.41 22.11 -23.81
N ASP A 204 -5.30 22.42 -23.13
CA ASP A 204 -4.03 21.69 -23.24
C ASP A 204 -4.15 20.25 -22.72
N CYS A 205 -4.74 20.07 -21.54
CA CYS A 205 -4.98 18.75 -20.96
C CYS A 205 -5.87 17.87 -21.83
N GLU A 206 -6.95 18.42 -22.40
CA GLU A 206 -7.84 17.70 -23.31
C GLU A 206 -7.12 17.28 -24.59
N ARG A 207 -6.27 18.15 -25.15
CA ARG A 207 -5.43 17.83 -26.32
C ARG A 207 -4.43 16.72 -26.01
N MET A 208 -3.75 16.78 -24.87
CA MET A 208 -2.81 15.73 -24.44
C MET A 208 -3.52 14.38 -24.22
N ARG A 209 -4.70 14.39 -23.60
CA ARG A 209 -5.50 13.17 -23.41
C ARG A 209 -5.92 12.57 -24.74
N ALA A 210 -6.45 13.38 -25.67
CA ALA A 210 -6.84 12.92 -26.98
C ALA A 210 -5.64 12.39 -27.79
N ALA A 211 -4.48 13.05 -27.69
CA ALA A 211 -3.22 12.58 -28.29
C ALA A 211 -2.76 11.23 -27.71
N GLY A 212 -2.86 11.05 -26.39
CA GLY A 212 -2.58 9.79 -25.70
C GLY A 212 -3.47 8.66 -26.21
N GLN A 213 -4.79 8.88 -26.22
CA GLN A 213 -5.76 7.88 -26.70
C GLN A 213 -5.53 7.48 -28.17
N VAL A 214 -5.16 8.43 -29.03
CA VAL A 214 -4.80 8.13 -30.43
C VAL A 214 -3.55 7.24 -30.50
N LEU A 215 -2.53 7.51 -29.69
CA LEU A 215 -1.31 6.72 -29.67
C LEU A 215 -1.50 5.34 -29.06
N ASP A 216 -2.31 5.21 -28.01
CA ASP A 216 -2.63 3.92 -27.41
C ASP A 216 -3.39 3.04 -28.38
N PHE A 217 -4.40 3.60 -29.07
CA PHE A 217 -5.08 2.91 -30.18
C PHE A 217 -4.09 2.47 -31.27
N PHE A 218 -3.19 3.36 -31.69
CA PHE A 218 -2.20 3.05 -32.72
C PHE A 218 -1.22 1.95 -32.28
N ARG A 219 -0.76 1.98 -31.03
CA ARG A 219 0.15 0.96 -30.47
C ARG A 219 -0.52 -0.41 -30.34
N LEU A 220 -1.72 -0.45 -29.78
CA LEU A 220 -2.42 -1.69 -29.47
C LEU A 220 -2.98 -2.35 -30.73
N GLU A 221 -3.62 -1.60 -31.62
CA GLU A 221 -4.31 -2.18 -32.78
C GLU A 221 -3.45 -2.22 -34.03
N VAL A 222 -2.70 -1.16 -34.32
CA VAL A 222 -2.01 -1.02 -35.60
C VAL A 222 -0.60 -1.61 -35.52
N LEU A 223 0.20 -1.18 -34.54
CA LEU A 223 1.60 -1.62 -34.43
C LEU A 223 1.72 -3.10 -34.08
N ALA A 224 0.85 -3.63 -33.22
CA ALA A 224 0.85 -5.06 -32.90
C ALA A 224 0.62 -5.92 -34.17
N ARG A 225 -0.33 -5.53 -35.02
CA ARG A 225 -0.60 -6.22 -36.30
C ARG A 225 0.55 -6.07 -37.29
N TRP A 226 1.14 -4.88 -37.38
CA TRP A 226 2.29 -4.62 -38.25
C TRP A 226 3.55 -5.37 -37.82
N LYS A 227 3.74 -5.54 -36.51
CA LYS A 227 4.80 -6.38 -35.94
C LYS A 227 4.59 -7.85 -36.27
N ALA A 228 3.35 -8.34 -36.20
CA ALA A 228 3.00 -9.72 -36.57
C ALA A 228 3.25 -10.01 -38.08
N VAL A 229 3.11 -9.00 -38.93
CA VAL A 229 3.38 -9.06 -40.38
C VAL A 229 4.89 -8.96 -40.69
N GLY A 230 5.74 -8.66 -39.70
CA GLY A 230 7.19 -8.63 -39.87
C GLY A 230 7.74 -7.37 -40.52
N LEU A 231 7.10 -6.21 -40.31
CA LEU A 231 7.60 -4.94 -40.83
C LEU A 231 8.99 -4.59 -40.26
N PRO A 232 10.00 -4.30 -41.09
CA PRO A 232 11.36 -4.06 -40.62
C PRO A 232 11.46 -2.74 -39.87
N ARG A 233 12.30 -2.70 -38.82
CA ARG A 233 12.66 -1.50 -38.03
C ARG A 233 11.48 -0.78 -37.39
N LEU A 234 10.36 -1.47 -37.19
CA LEU A 234 9.16 -0.93 -36.53
C LEU A 234 9.46 -0.47 -35.09
N GLU A 235 10.32 -1.20 -34.38
CA GLU A 235 10.74 -0.93 -33.00
C GLU A 235 11.53 0.40 -32.88
N GLU A 236 12.08 0.91 -33.98
CA GLU A 236 12.87 2.15 -34.00
C GLU A 236 11.98 3.40 -34.16
N VAL A 237 10.68 3.24 -34.41
CA VAL A 237 9.74 4.36 -34.60
C VAL A 237 9.06 4.72 -33.29
N GLU A 238 9.58 5.74 -32.64
CA GLU A 238 8.93 6.32 -31.46
C GLU A 238 8.16 7.60 -31.83
N VAL A 239 6.84 7.58 -31.65
CA VAL A 239 5.99 8.79 -31.63
C VAL A 239 5.53 9.04 -30.20
N THR A 240 5.74 10.25 -29.70
CA THR A 240 5.40 10.62 -28.33
C THR A 240 4.08 11.39 -28.25
N VAL A 241 3.43 11.37 -27.08
CA VAL A 241 2.19 12.13 -26.81
C VAL A 241 2.41 13.63 -27.06
N ALA A 242 3.57 14.16 -26.67
CA ALA A 242 3.92 15.56 -26.85
C ALA A 242 3.99 15.96 -28.33
N GLU A 243 4.52 15.11 -29.20
CA GLU A 243 4.59 15.38 -30.64
C GLU A 243 3.20 15.38 -31.29
N VAL A 244 2.34 14.44 -30.90
CA VAL A 244 0.95 14.38 -31.38
C VAL A 244 0.13 15.56 -30.84
N ALA A 245 0.31 15.92 -29.57
CA ALA A 245 -0.36 17.09 -28.97
C ALA A 245 0.10 18.40 -29.64
N SER A 246 1.40 18.55 -29.90
CA SER A 246 1.94 19.71 -30.64
C SER A 246 1.46 19.77 -32.09
N LEU A 247 1.30 18.63 -32.75
CA LEU A 247 0.68 18.56 -34.08
C LEU A 247 -0.80 18.95 -34.02
N ALA A 248 -1.54 18.43 -33.04
CA ALA A 248 -2.95 18.78 -32.82
C ALA A 248 -3.13 20.28 -32.56
N GLU A 249 -2.25 20.87 -31.75
CA GLU A 249 -2.21 22.30 -31.48
C GLU A 249 -2.01 23.14 -32.74
N ARG A 250 -0.96 22.85 -33.52
CA ARG A 250 -0.67 23.60 -34.76
C ARG A 250 -1.81 23.53 -35.77
N LEU A 251 -2.61 22.47 -35.74
CA LEU A 251 -3.73 22.24 -36.64
C LEU A 251 -5.09 22.66 -36.04
N GLY A 252 -5.13 23.15 -34.80
CA GLY A 252 -6.37 23.53 -34.12
C GLY A 252 -7.32 22.34 -33.86
N LEU A 253 -6.78 21.14 -33.71
CA LEU A 253 -7.54 19.90 -33.51
C LEU A 253 -7.73 19.63 -32.02
N LYS A 254 -8.99 19.44 -31.61
CA LYS A 254 -9.35 19.14 -30.21
C LYS A 254 -9.88 17.73 -29.99
N THR A 255 -10.23 17.00 -31.06
CA THR A 255 -10.92 15.71 -30.97
C THR A 255 -10.05 14.58 -31.49
N ILE A 256 -10.22 13.38 -30.92
CA ILE A 256 -9.55 12.14 -31.35
C ILE A 256 -9.71 11.94 -32.87
N ARG A 257 -10.93 12.12 -33.38
CA ARG A 257 -11.25 11.96 -34.82
C ARG A 257 -10.47 12.94 -35.71
N GLY A 258 -10.25 14.16 -35.23
CA GLY A 258 -9.42 15.14 -35.91
C GLY A 258 -7.94 14.78 -35.85
N ILE A 259 -7.45 14.31 -34.71
CA ILE A 259 -6.03 14.05 -34.45
C ILE A 259 -5.52 12.77 -35.14
N ALA A 260 -6.33 11.71 -35.20
CA ALA A 260 -5.91 10.38 -35.65
C ALA A 260 -5.29 10.31 -37.06
N PRO A 261 -5.84 10.96 -38.11
CA PRO A 261 -5.23 10.96 -39.44
C PRO A 261 -3.83 11.57 -39.43
N HIS A 262 -3.65 12.67 -38.70
CA HIS A 262 -2.37 13.39 -38.64
C HIS A 262 -1.34 12.67 -37.76
N ALA A 263 -1.76 11.99 -36.70
CA ALA A 263 -0.88 11.11 -35.93
C ALA A 263 -0.37 9.93 -36.79
N SER A 264 -1.22 9.40 -37.67
CA SER A 264 -0.83 8.33 -38.62
C SER A 264 0.19 8.84 -39.64
N ASP A 265 0.01 10.05 -40.17
CA ASP A 265 0.98 10.68 -41.08
C ASP A 265 2.31 10.98 -40.38
N LEU A 266 2.28 11.45 -39.13
CA LEU A 266 3.47 11.67 -38.31
C LEU A 266 4.22 10.36 -38.08
N TRP A 267 3.50 9.29 -37.74
CA TRP A 267 4.10 7.97 -37.58
C TRP A 267 4.72 7.47 -38.88
N LEU A 268 4.01 7.60 -40.01
CA LEU A 268 4.51 7.19 -41.33
C LEU A 268 5.77 7.96 -41.73
N ALA A 269 5.84 9.25 -41.42
CA ALA A 269 7.02 10.07 -41.65
C ALA A 269 8.23 9.56 -40.85
N LYS A 270 8.04 9.23 -39.57
CA LYS A 270 9.11 8.65 -38.74
C LYS A 270 9.51 7.25 -39.19
N TYR A 271 8.55 6.43 -39.61
CA TYR A 271 8.86 5.11 -40.18
C TYR A 271 9.66 5.22 -41.48
N ALA A 272 9.30 6.17 -42.35
CA ALA A 272 10.06 6.46 -43.55
C ALA A 272 11.49 6.92 -43.23
N GLN A 273 11.67 7.76 -42.19
CA GLN A 273 12.98 8.16 -41.70
C GLN A 273 13.80 6.96 -41.19
N ALA A 274 13.19 6.08 -40.38
CA ALA A 274 13.84 4.87 -39.90
C ALA A 274 14.29 3.98 -41.06
N LEU A 275 13.47 3.83 -42.10
CA LEU A 275 13.83 3.08 -43.31
C LEU A 275 14.80 3.79 -44.26
N GLY A 276 15.10 5.08 -44.05
CA GLY A 276 15.88 5.89 -44.99
C GLY A 276 15.18 6.09 -46.34
N THR A 277 13.87 6.30 -46.34
CA THR A 277 13.02 6.38 -47.54
C THR A 277 11.98 7.51 -47.45
N THR A 278 11.20 7.72 -48.51
CA THR A 278 10.05 8.65 -48.51
C THR A 278 8.78 8.04 -47.89
N PRO A 279 7.87 8.84 -47.32
CA PRO A 279 6.60 8.36 -46.77
C PRO A 279 5.77 7.49 -47.72
N ASP A 280 5.72 7.82 -49.01
CA ASP A 280 4.99 7.03 -50.01
C ASP A 280 5.62 5.65 -50.25
N ARG A 281 6.96 5.55 -50.18
CA ARG A 281 7.65 4.28 -50.33
C ARG A 281 7.56 3.44 -49.04
N ALA A 282 7.57 4.08 -47.88
CA ALA A 282 7.26 3.40 -46.61
C ALA A 282 5.82 2.87 -46.60
N ARG A 283 4.84 3.66 -47.08
CA ARG A 283 3.44 3.24 -47.22
C ARG A 283 3.30 2.04 -48.16
N ARG A 284 3.96 2.06 -49.32
CA ARG A 284 4.01 0.92 -50.24
C ARG A 284 4.66 -0.32 -49.60
N SER A 285 5.71 -0.14 -48.80
CA SER A 285 6.33 -1.24 -48.06
C SER A 285 5.37 -1.89 -47.05
N ILE A 286 4.56 -1.07 -46.35
CA ILE A 286 3.51 -1.56 -45.44
C ILE A 286 2.45 -2.33 -46.22
N GLN A 287 1.96 -1.76 -47.33
CA GLN A 287 0.96 -2.41 -48.19
C GLN A 287 1.46 -3.74 -48.74
N GLN A 288 2.71 -3.79 -49.21
CA GLN A 288 3.31 -5.02 -49.71
C GLN A 288 3.41 -6.08 -48.62
N ALA A 289 3.94 -5.73 -47.44
CA ALA A 289 4.08 -6.67 -46.33
C ALA A 289 2.72 -7.23 -45.89
N VAL A 290 1.69 -6.39 -45.83
CA VAL A 290 0.32 -6.82 -45.51
C VAL A 290 -0.24 -7.72 -46.61
N SER A 291 -0.05 -7.38 -47.89
CA SER A 291 -0.49 -8.23 -49.01
C SER A 291 0.17 -9.61 -48.96
N ASP A 292 1.48 -9.65 -48.70
CA ASP A 292 2.26 -10.89 -48.59
C ASP A 292 1.79 -11.76 -47.42
N ALA A 293 1.51 -11.16 -46.25
CA ALA A 293 1.09 -11.89 -45.06
C ALA A 293 -0.32 -12.48 -45.15
N PHE A 294 -1.24 -11.81 -45.86
CA PHE A 294 -2.63 -12.25 -45.99
C PHE A 294 -2.95 -12.97 -47.30
N GLY A 295 -1.98 -13.09 -48.21
CA GLY A 295 -2.18 -13.75 -49.51
C GLY A 295 -3.24 -13.07 -50.39
N VAL A 296 -3.59 -11.82 -50.10
CA VAL A 296 -4.55 -11.03 -50.87
C VAL A 296 -3.76 -10.31 -51.95
N GLY A 297 -3.84 -10.82 -53.19
CA GLY A 297 -3.31 -10.10 -54.35
C GLY A 297 -4.04 -8.77 -54.50
N TRP A 298 -3.37 -7.67 -54.18
CA TRP A 298 -3.85 -6.34 -54.55
C TRP A 298 -3.52 -6.14 -56.04
N ASP A 299 -4.48 -6.44 -56.90
CA ASP A 299 -4.38 -6.10 -58.32
C ASP A 299 -4.13 -4.59 -58.43
N SER A 300 -2.93 -4.23 -58.86
CA SER A 300 -2.45 -2.85 -58.94
C SER A 300 -3.29 -2.05 -59.94
N PRO A 301 -3.83 -0.87 -59.59
CA PRO A 301 -4.31 0.06 -60.58
C PRO A 301 -3.11 0.76 -61.24
N GLY A 302 -2.80 0.36 -62.48
CA GLY A 302 -2.19 1.19 -63.52
C GLY A 302 -0.80 1.76 -63.23
N GLU A 303 0.22 1.13 -63.82
CA GLU A 303 1.55 1.70 -64.03
C GLU A 303 1.48 3.09 -64.67
N VAL A 304 2.13 4.07 -64.03
CA VAL A 304 2.67 5.25 -64.71
C VAL A 304 4.18 5.21 -64.51
N HIS A 305 4.89 4.87 -65.59
CA HIS A 305 6.32 5.08 -65.71
C HIS A 305 6.65 6.57 -65.58
N ASP A 306 7.66 6.92 -64.78
CA ASP A 306 8.78 7.70 -65.32
C ASP A 306 10.02 7.67 -64.43
N ALA A 307 11.15 7.77 -65.13
CA ALA A 307 12.51 7.52 -64.68
C ALA A 307 13.18 8.75 -64.05
N ALA A 308 14.12 8.51 -63.14
CA ALA A 308 15.39 9.26 -63.09
C ALA A 308 16.42 8.54 -62.21
N SER A 309 17.46 8.05 -62.87
CA SER A 309 18.72 7.57 -62.31
C SER A 309 19.68 8.75 -62.08
N VAL A 310 20.23 8.87 -60.87
CA VAL A 310 21.57 9.42 -60.52
C VAL A 310 21.83 8.82 -59.12
N GLY A 311 22.92 8.14 -58.76
CA GLY A 311 24.31 8.23 -59.18
C GLY A 311 25.12 8.42 -57.90
N ASP A 312 25.92 7.40 -57.57
CA ASP A 312 27.20 7.45 -56.85
C ASP A 312 27.33 7.58 -55.30
N SER A 313 28.11 6.60 -54.83
CA SER A 313 29.29 6.70 -53.94
C SER A 313 29.15 6.50 -52.42
N ALA A 314 29.51 5.28 -52.05
CA ALA A 314 30.37 4.87 -50.94
C ALA A 314 31.14 5.96 -50.17
N SER A 315 30.99 5.94 -48.83
CA SER A 315 32.09 6.09 -47.86
C SER A 315 31.62 5.84 -46.43
N HIS A 316 32.12 4.76 -45.82
CA HIS A 316 32.62 4.65 -44.43
C HIS A 316 32.32 3.29 -43.77
N ALA A 317 33.24 2.37 -44.00
CA ALA A 317 33.64 1.40 -43.00
C ALA A 317 34.70 2.07 -42.10
N ALA A 318 34.39 2.23 -40.80
CA ALA A 318 35.34 2.26 -39.68
C ALA A 318 34.60 2.61 -38.37
N ALA A 319 34.25 1.60 -37.57
CA ALA A 319 34.15 1.71 -36.12
C ALA A 319 34.23 0.31 -35.51
N SER A 320 35.47 -0.12 -35.27
CA SER A 320 35.84 -1.32 -34.52
C SER A 320 35.77 -1.03 -33.03
N ASP A 321 35.38 -2.05 -32.26
CA ASP A 321 35.82 -2.32 -30.88
C ASP A 321 35.60 -1.25 -29.80
N VAL A 322 34.40 -1.27 -29.21
CA VAL A 322 34.19 -0.76 -27.85
C VAL A 322 34.54 -1.89 -26.87
N VAL A 323 35.80 -1.92 -26.44
CA VAL A 323 36.21 -2.69 -25.25
C VAL A 323 35.62 -1.98 -24.03
N HIS A 324 34.67 -2.62 -23.36
CA HIS A 324 34.15 -2.15 -22.07
C HIS A 324 35.27 -2.18 -21.03
N GLY A 325 35.88 -1.02 -20.78
CA GLY A 325 36.70 -0.80 -19.59
C GLY A 325 35.82 -0.71 -18.33
N PRO A 326 36.41 -0.90 -17.14
CA PRO A 326 35.68 -0.82 -15.87
C PRO A 326 35.06 0.57 -15.64
N PRO A 327 33.98 0.65 -14.83
CA PRO A 327 33.17 1.85 -14.67
C PRO A 327 33.97 3.07 -14.15
N PRO A 328 33.51 4.31 -14.45
CA PRO A 328 34.30 5.54 -14.28
C PRO A 328 34.77 5.82 -12.84
N TRP A 329 34.06 5.33 -11.82
CA TRP A 329 34.42 5.51 -10.41
C TRP A 329 35.56 4.59 -9.91
N TRP A 330 36.14 3.76 -10.79
CA TRP A 330 37.45 3.11 -10.54
C TRP A 330 38.65 4.00 -10.86
N ARG A 331 38.49 5.14 -11.53
CA ARG A 331 39.62 5.97 -12.00
C ARG A 331 40.01 7.11 -11.07
N ASP A 332 39.10 7.60 -10.23
CA ASP A 332 39.36 8.76 -9.37
C ASP A 332 39.38 8.38 -7.88
N GLY A 333 40.59 8.27 -7.33
CA GLY A 333 40.84 8.30 -5.88
C GLY A 333 40.54 7.03 -5.07
N TYR A 334 40.23 5.90 -5.72
CA TYR A 334 39.84 4.66 -5.04
C TYR A 334 41.05 3.80 -4.63
N VAL A 335 41.12 3.41 -3.35
CA VAL A 335 41.99 2.32 -2.90
C VAL A 335 41.32 1.01 -3.33
N PRO A 336 41.96 0.18 -4.18
CA PRO A 336 41.36 -1.09 -4.62
C PRO A 336 40.92 -1.89 -3.38
N PRO A 337 39.76 -2.56 -3.44
CA PRO A 337 39.30 -3.33 -2.31
C PRO A 337 40.36 -4.39 -2.02
N SER A 338 40.73 -4.56 -0.75
CA SER A 338 41.82 -5.47 -0.39
C SER A 338 41.52 -6.92 -0.73
N SER A 339 40.25 -7.23 -1.05
CA SER A 339 39.76 -8.53 -1.49
C SER A 339 38.48 -8.42 -2.32
N ILE A 340 38.16 -9.48 -3.08
CA ILE A 340 36.86 -9.66 -3.76
C ILE A 340 35.69 -9.60 -2.76
N GLU A 341 35.91 -10.07 -1.52
CA GLU A 341 34.91 -10.03 -0.45
C GLU A 341 34.51 -8.61 -0.03
N ASP A 342 35.48 -7.68 -0.02
CA ASP A 342 35.23 -6.26 0.28
C ASP A 342 34.45 -5.58 -0.86
N GLY A 343 34.75 -5.95 -2.11
CA GLY A 343 34.05 -5.46 -3.29
C GLY A 343 32.58 -5.89 -3.30
N ALA A 344 32.32 -7.19 -3.09
CA ALA A 344 30.98 -7.73 -2.99
C ALA A 344 30.19 -7.14 -1.80
N GLY A 345 30.87 -6.90 -0.66
CA GLY A 345 30.26 -6.27 0.51
C GLY A 345 29.79 -4.83 0.24
N LYS A 346 30.61 -4.02 -0.44
CA LYS A 346 30.24 -2.65 -0.84
C LYS A 346 29.08 -2.64 -1.82
N LEU A 347 29.08 -3.54 -2.79
CA LEU A 347 28.00 -3.66 -3.75
C LEU A 347 26.66 -4.01 -3.08
N GLY A 348 26.68 -4.95 -2.14
CA GLY A 348 25.49 -5.26 -1.34
C GLY A 348 24.95 -4.04 -0.60
N GLU A 349 25.82 -3.25 0.04
CA GLU A 349 25.41 -2.03 0.74
C GLU A 349 24.85 -0.94 -0.20
N GLU A 350 25.39 -0.79 -1.41
CA GLU A 350 24.83 0.13 -2.40
C GLU A 350 23.45 -0.32 -2.87
N MET A 351 23.22 -1.63 -3.09
CA MET A 351 21.90 -2.18 -3.39
C MET A 351 20.91 -1.93 -2.24
N ARG A 352 21.36 -2.09 -0.99
CA ARG A 352 20.56 -1.77 0.19
C ARG A 352 20.11 -0.31 0.20
N ARG A 353 21.04 0.63 0.00
CA ARG A 353 20.73 2.07 -0.06
C ARG A 353 19.81 2.42 -1.22
N TYR A 354 20.01 1.77 -2.37
CA TYR A 354 19.18 1.96 -3.55
C TYR A 354 17.72 1.60 -3.27
N VAL A 355 17.46 0.40 -2.75
CA VAL A 355 16.10 -0.07 -2.40
C VAL A 355 15.43 0.88 -1.42
N LEU A 356 16.16 1.30 -0.37
CA LEU A 356 15.64 2.25 0.63
C LEU A 356 15.35 3.65 0.06
N LEU A 357 16.11 4.11 -0.94
CA LEU A 357 15.90 5.42 -1.57
C LEU A 357 14.73 5.43 -2.55
N VAL A 358 14.50 4.30 -3.22
CA VAL A 358 13.59 4.19 -4.36
C VAL A 358 12.17 3.78 -3.93
N GLY A 359 11.99 2.99 -2.86
CA GLY A 359 10.64 2.57 -2.46
C GLY A 359 10.20 1.28 -3.17
N GLU A 360 9.33 0.49 -2.52
CA GLU A 360 8.88 -0.85 -2.97
C GLU A 360 8.05 -0.82 -4.26
N GLU A 361 7.39 0.31 -4.54
CA GLU A 361 6.45 0.45 -5.66
C GLU A 361 7.09 0.90 -6.97
N ASP A 362 8.38 1.21 -6.98
CA ASP A 362 9.03 1.70 -8.18
C ASP A 362 9.20 0.58 -9.22
N ALA A 363 8.60 0.76 -10.39
CA ALA A 363 8.69 -0.20 -11.50
C ALA A 363 10.15 -0.44 -11.95
N ALA A 364 11.03 0.55 -11.84
CA ALA A 364 12.45 0.39 -12.16
C ALA A 364 13.17 -0.46 -11.10
N LEU A 365 12.80 -0.33 -9.83
CA LEU A 365 13.29 -1.22 -8.78
C LEU A 365 12.84 -2.67 -9.06
N LYS A 366 11.54 -2.90 -9.33
CA LYS A 366 11.03 -4.24 -9.67
C LYS A 366 11.76 -4.87 -10.86
N GLY A 367 12.04 -4.08 -11.90
CA GLY A 367 12.81 -4.54 -13.07
C GLY A 367 14.24 -4.96 -12.73
N ILE A 368 14.95 -4.16 -11.92
CA ILE A 368 16.32 -4.48 -11.46
C ILE A 368 16.30 -5.72 -10.55
N VAL A 369 15.33 -5.81 -9.64
CA VAL A 369 15.16 -6.95 -8.72
C VAL A 369 14.96 -8.25 -9.48
N GLU A 370 14.10 -8.26 -10.52
CA GLU A 370 13.91 -9.46 -11.32
C GLU A 370 15.12 -9.80 -12.20
N GLN A 371 15.86 -8.81 -12.71
CA GLN A 371 17.13 -9.06 -13.40
C GLN A 371 18.16 -9.71 -12.47
N VAL A 372 18.30 -9.21 -11.25
CA VAL A 372 19.16 -9.77 -10.21
C VAL A 372 18.75 -11.21 -9.88
N ARG A 373 17.46 -11.46 -9.64
CA ARG A 373 16.94 -12.80 -9.35
C ARG A 373 17.15 -13.76 -10.52
N ALA A 374 16.93 -13.30 -11.76
CA ALA A 374 17.17 -14.10 -12.96
C ALA A 374 18.65 -14.44 -13.14
N ALA A 375 19.55 -13.48 -12.89
CA ALA A 375 20.99 -13.69 -12.91
C ALA A 375 21.42 -14.76 -11.92
N VAL A 376 20.99 -14.64 -10.65
CA VAL A 376 21.28 -15.61 -9.59
C VAL A 376 20.76 -17.00 -9.95
N ARG A 377 19.51 -17.11 -10.44
CA ARG A 377 18.92 -18.38 -10.90
C ARG A 377 19.74 -19.02 -12.03
N SER A 378 20.16 -18.22 -13.02
CA SER A 378 20.94 -18.72 -14.16
C SER A 378 22.32 -19.24 -13.75
N HIS A 379 22.94 -18.64 -12.73
CA HIS A 379 24.26 -19.04 -12.25
C HIS A 379 24.23 -20.30 -11.38
N HIS A 380 23.11 -20.56 -10.69
CA HIS A 380 23.01 -21.69 -9.77
C HIS A 380 22.61 -23.01 -10.46
N GLY A 381 22.08 -22.97 -11.68
CA GLY A 381 21.70 -24.14 -12.49
C GLY A 381 20.58 -25.00 -11.87
N PRO A 382 19.86 -25.82 -12.68
CA PRO A 382 18.97 -26.84 -12.14
C PRO A 382 19.81 -27.93 -11.46
N THR A 383 19.53 -28.23 -10.20
CA THR A 383 20.07 -29.40 -9.49
C THR A 383 19.77 -30.67 -10.30
N ALA A 384 20.82 -31.41 -10.67
CA ALA A 384 20.72 -32.56 -11.56
C ALA A 384 19.77 -33.64 -11.00
N PRO A 385 18.89 -34.25 -11.82
CA PRO A 385 18.18 -35.45 -11.41
C PRO A 385 19.18 -36.60 -11.22
N GLU A 386 18.91 -37.43 -10.21
CA GLU A 386 19.68 -38.63 -9.89
C GLU A 386 20.02 -39.42 -11.15
N ARG A 387 21.31 -39.68 -11.36
CA ARG A 387 21.79 -40.57 -12.42
C ARG A 387 21.26 -41.97 -12.17
N GLU A 388 20.29 -42.39 -12.98
CA GLU A 388 20.02 -43.80 -13.21
C GLU A 388 21.31 -44.49 -13.70
N ALA A 389 21.65 -45.61 -13.06
CA ALA A 389 22.84 -46.37 -13.37
C ALA A 389 22.70 -47.06 -14.73
N GLU A 390 23.62 -46.77 -15.66
CA GLU A 390 23.81 -47.59 -16.86
C GLU A 390 24.43 -48.95 -16.51
N PRO A 391 23.98 -50.06 -17.15
CA PRO A 391 24.49 -51.40 -16.87
C PRO A 391 25.62 -51.78 -17.82
N GLY A 392 26.77 -52.22 -17.29
CA GLY A 392 27.65 -53.11 -18.05
C GLY A 392 29.10 -53.14 -17.64
N VAL A 393 29.47 -54.04 -16.71
CA VAL A 393 30.70 -54.88 -16.74
C VAL A 393 30.48 -56.10 -15.82
N GLN A 394 30.55 -57.32 -16.36
CA GLN A 394 30.74 -58.59 -15.62
C GLN A 394 32.26 -58.90 -15.53
N PRO A 395 32.81 -59.54 -14.47
CA PRO A 395 32.76 -61.01 -14.25
C PRO A 395 32.99 -61.47 -12.77
N PRO A 396 33.30 -62.76 -12.40
CA PRO A 396 32.99 -64.08 -12.98
C PRO A 396 32.19 -65.01 -12.01
N VAL A 397 31.85 -66.19 -12.56
CA VAL A 397 30.87 -67.21 -12.17
C VAL A 397 31.33 -68.19 -11.06
N ARG A 398 30.40 -68.58 -10.15
CA ARG A 398 29.97 -69.97 -9.73
C ARG A 398 29.47 -70.02 -8.26
N PRO A 399 28.67 -71.04 -7.83
CA PRO A 399 27.51 -71.66 -8.47
C PRO A 399 26.28 -71.87 -7.53
N GLN A 400 25.11 -72.08 -8.15
CA GLN A 400 23.94 -72.89 -7.75
C GLN A 400 23.18 -72.62 -6.42
N GLY A 401 21.88 -72.33 -6.56
CA GLY A 401 20.86 -72.73 -5.59
C GLY A 401 19.50 -72.02 -5.73
N ALA A 402 18.44 -72.82 -5.88
CA ALA A 402 17.01 -72.49 -5.75
C ALA A 402 16.33 -71.74 -6.92
N GLY A 403 15.45 -72.48 -7.61
CA GLY A 403 14.54 -71.96 -8.62
C GLY A 403 13.34 -71.25 -7.98
N GLU A 404 12.98 -70.10 -8.56
CA GLU A 404 11.79 -69.35 -8.21
C GLU A 404 10.70 -69.62 -9.26
N VAL A 405 9.59 -70.20 -8.80
CA VAL A 405 8.38 -70.43 -9.59
C VAL A 405 7.61 -69.11 -9.66
N ARG A 406 7.49 -68.51 -10.85
CA ARG A 406 6.63 -67.36 -11.10
C ARG A 406 5.15 -67.79 -11.06
N MET A 407 4.43 -67.40 -10.01
CA MET A 407 2.97 -67.51 -9.96
C MET A 407 2.31 -66.59 -10.99
N SER A 408 1.33 -67.12 -11.71
CA SER A 408 0.59 -66.36 -12.71
C SER A 408 -0.37 -65.35 -12.06
N VAL A 409 -0.71 -64.29 -12.80
CA VAL A 409 -1.69 -63.27 -12.37
C VAL A 409 -3.05 -63.90 -12.02
N ALA A 410 -3.41 -65.01 -12.65
CA ALA A 410 -4.64 -65.75 -12.37
C ALA A 410 -4.65 -66.40 -10.96
N GLU A 411 -3.50 -66.87 -10.48
CA GLU A 411 -3.40 -67.48 -9.13
C GLU A 411 -3.48 -66.43 -8.02
N ARG A 412 -2.98 -65.21 -8.27
CA ARG A 412 -3.12 -64.08 -7.34
C ARG A 412 -4.58 -63.62 -7.24
N VAL A 413 -5.32 -63.61 -8.34
CA VAL A 413 -6.75 -63.28 -8.36
C VAL A 413 -7.60 -64.37 -7.68
N ALA A 414 -7.22 -65.64 -7.81
CA ALA A 414 -7.89 -66.76 -7.15
C ALA A 414 -7.62 -66.84 -5.63
N ALA A 415 -6.50 -66.29 -5.15
CA ALA A 415 -6.20 -66.15 -3.73
C ALA A 415 -6.99 -64.99 -3.08
N ALA A 416 -7.09 -63.85 -3.77
CA ALA A 416 -7.87 -62.69 -3.30
C ALA A 416 -9.38 -62.99 -3.19
N LYS A 417 -9.94 -63.75 -4.14
CA LYS A 417 -11.36 -64.16 -4.08
C LYS A 417 -11.68 -65.15 -2.95
N ARG A 418 -10.69 -65.90 -2.44
CA ARG A 418 -10.88 -66.82 -1.29
C ARG A 418 -10.83 -66.11 0.06
N ALA A 419 -10.25 -64.91 0.13
CA ALA A 419 -10.17 -64.12 1.36
C ALA A 419 -11.47 -63.35 1.65
N ILE A 420 -12.26 -63.02 0.62
CA ILE A 420 -13.49 -62.21 0.75
C ILE A 420 -14.72 -63.09 1.09
N ALA A 421 -14.65 -64.41 0.90
CA ALA A 421 -15.80 -65.32 1.02
C ALA A 421 -15.96 -66.02 2.40
N ARG A 422 -15.26 -65.58 3.45
CA ARG A 422 -15.45 -66.05 4.85
C ARG A 422 -15.58 -64.79 5.72
N GLY A 423 -16.78 -64.22 5.90
CA GLY A 423 -17.76 -64.61 6.92
C GLY A 423 -17.30 -64.16 8.32
N GLY A 424 -18.06 -63.48 9.17
CA GLY A 424 -19.47 -63.13 9.19
C GLY A 424 -19.85 -62.53 10.57
N SER A 425 -21.05 -61.97 10.62
CA SER A 425 -21.90 -61.53 11.75
C SER A 425 -21.81 -62.35 13.06
N ILE A 426 -21.75 -61.69 14.23
CA ILE A 426 -22.43 -62.08 15.51
C ILE A 426 -22.77 -60.84 16.37
N ASP A 427 -23.98 -60.90 16.97
CA ASP A 427 -24.72 -60.09 17.95
C ASP A 427 -23.98 -59.64 19.25
N PRO A 428 -24.55 -58.67 20.02
CA PRO A 428 -23.93 -58.04 21.19
C PRO A 428 -24.31 -58.72 22.50
N GLY A 429 -23.35 -58.84 23.42
CA GLY A 429 -23.65 -59.21 24.80
C GLY A 429 -22.45 -59.50 25.69
N ARG A 430 -22.24 -58.58 26.65
CA ARG A 430 -21.76 -58.82 28.03
C ARG A 430 -20.25 -58.76 28.35
N GLU A 431 -19.94 -57.69 29.08
CA GLU A 431 -19.01 -57.50 30.22
C GLU A 431 -17.61 -58.16 30.23
N GLY A 432 -16.58 -57.31 30.33
CA GLY A 432 -15.57 -57.46 31.39
C GLY A 432 -14.09 -57.54 31.00
N ARG A 433 -13.38 -56.44 31.30
CA ARG A 433 -11.95 -56.32 31.69
C ARG A 433 -10.86 -56.56 30.63
N GLY A 434 -10.18 -55.45 30.30
CA GLY A 434 -8.75 -55.29 30.61
C GLY A 434 -7.75 -55.55 29.49
N GLY A 435 -7.12 -54.47 29.00
CA GLY A 435 -5.83 -54.52 28.29
C GLY A 435 -5.79 -53.71 26.98
N PRO A 436 -4.95 -52.67 26.86
CA PRO A 436 -4.91 -51.83 25.68
C PRO A 436 -4.17 -52.52 24.51
N THR A 437 -4.83 -52.58 23.36
CA THR A 437 -4.25 -52.93 22.05
C THR A 437 -3.82 -51.64 21.35
N PRO A 438 -2.69 -51.61 20.62
CA PRO A 438 -2.28 -50.46 19.83
C PRO A 438 -3.12 -50.34 18.55
N THR A 439 -3.63 -49.12 18.30
CA THR A 439 -4.03 -48.58 17.01
C THR A 439 -2.83 -48.64 16.05
N GLY A 440 -2.93 -49.16 14.83
CA GLY A 440 -3.78 -48.71 13.73
C GLY A 440 -2.88 -48.06 12.68
N GLU A 441 -2.35 -48.87 11.75
CA GLU A 441 -1.61 -48.41 10.58
C GLU A 441 -2.50 -47.50 9.72
N ALA A 442 -2.21 -46.20 9.73
CA ALA A 442 -2.79 -45.23 8.81
C ALA A 442 -2.00 -45.24 7.50
N ALA A 443 -2.71 -45.49 6.40
CA ALA A 443 -2.20 -45.41 5.05
C ALA A 443 -1.60 -44.03 4.75
N VAL A 444 -0.37 -44.03 4.24
CA VAL A 444 0.37 -42.86 3.77
C VAL A 444 -0.36 -42.23 2.58
N ARG A 445 -0.89 -41.01 2.76
CA ARG A 445 -1.27 -40.11 1.66
C ARG A 445 -0.01 -39.40 1.15
N PRO A 446 0.18 -39.24 -0.17
CA PRO A 446 1.25 -38.40 -0.71
C PRO A 446 1.02 -36.91 -0.37
N PRO A 447 2.09 -36.09 -0.32
CA PRO A 447 2.01 -34.67 0.03
C PRO A 447 1.19 -33.87 -1.00
N SER A 448 0.42 -32.90 -0.50
CA SER A 448 -0.55 -32.08 -1.24
C SER A 448 0.12 -30.90 -1.97
N PRO A 449 -0.17 -30.63 -3.26
CA PRO A 449 0.23 -29.41 -3.96
C PRO A 449 -0.76 -28.29 -3.62
N TRP A 450 -0.48 -27.56 -2.54
CA TRP A 450 -1.32 -26.47 -2.06
C TRP A 450 -1.50 -25.29 -3.05
N PRO A 451 -0.51 -24.87 -3.87
CA PRO A 451 -0.68 -23.76 -4.80
C PRO A 451 -1.66 -24.05 -5.97
N GLU A 452 -1.68 -25.29 -6.48
CA GLU A 452 -2.59 -25.68 -7.57
C GLU A 452 -4.05 -25.71 -7.11
N ARG A 453 -4.30 -26.03 -5.84
CA ARG A 453 -5.67 -26.08 -5.28
C ARG A 453 -6.32 -24.71 -5.19
N ILE A 454 -5.57 -23.67 -4.80
CA ILE A 454 -6.11 -22.31 -4.68
C ILE A 454 -6.50 -21.79 -6.07
N GLY A 455 -5.65 -22.01 -7.07
CA GLY A 455 -5.95 -21.60 -8.45
C GLY A 455 -7.18 -22.30 -9.04
N VAL A 456 -7.32 -23.60 -8.80
CA VAL A 456 -8.49 -24.37 -9.24
C VAL A 456 -9.77 -23.96 -8.51
N GLU A 457 -9.69 -23.54 -7.25
CA GLU A 457 -10.87 -23.07 -6.50
C GLU A 457 -11.35 -21.70 -7.00
N VAL A 458 -10.44 -20.75 -7.21
CA VAL A 458 -10.76 -19.44 -7.81
C VAL A 458 -11.35 -19.62 -9.20
N ALA A 459 -10.75 -20.48 -10.03
CA ALA A 459 -11.30 -20.83 -11.34
C ALA A 459 -12.69 -21.47 -11.25
N ARG A 460 -12.94 -22.32 -10.24
CA ARG A 460 -14.25 -22.94 -10.02
C ARG A 460 -15.30 -21.90 -9.64
N GLN A 461 -14.97 -20.98 -8.73
CA GLN A 461 -15.86 -19.89 -8.33
C GLN A 461 -16.20 -18.99 -9.53
N ALA A 462 -15.18 -18.56 -10.28
CA ALA A 462 -15.36 -17.72 -11.47
C ALA A 462 -16.22 -18.38 -12.55
N LEU A 463 -16.05 -19.69 -12.77
CA LEU A 463 -16.92 -20.45 -13.68
C LEU A 463 -18.35 -20.55 -13.15
N GLY A 464 -18.55 -20.68 -11.84
CA GLY A 464 -19.88 -20.64 -11.21
C GLY A 464 -20.56 -19.28 -11.40
N GLU A 465 -19.82 -18.19 -11.28
CA GLU A 465 -20.34 -16.84 -11.53
C GLU A 465 -20.66 -16.59 -13.01
N MET A 466 -19.78 -17.02 -13.92
CA MET A 466 -20.02 -16.95 -15.37
C MET A 466 -21.25 -17.77 -15.76
N GLU A 467 -21.41 -18.95 -15.18
CA GLU A 467 -22.57 -19.82 -15.35
C GLU A 467 -23.85 -19.13 -14.84
N ALA A 468 -23.84 -18.55 -13.64
CA ALA A 468 -25.01 -17.89 -13.06
C ALA A 468 -25.40 -16.59 -13.79
N ARG A 469 -24.41 -15.76 -14.16
CA ARG A 469 -24.64 -14.41 -14.72
C ARG A 469 -24.89 -14.41 -16.23
N CYS A 470 -24.23 -15.29 -16.97
CA CYS A 470 -24.25 -15.26 -18.43
C CYS A 470 -24.89 -16.53 -19.01
N LEU A 471 -24.29 -17.69 -18.79
CA LEU A 471 -24.67 -18.91 -19.52
C LEU A 471 -26.06 -19.43 -19.11
N GLY A 472 -26.40 -19.36 -17.82
CA GLY A 472 -27.71 -19.72 -17.28
C GLY A 472 -28.85 -18.96 -17.97
N PRO A 473 -28.85 -17.61 -17.93
CA PRO A 473 -29.81 -16.82 -18.69
C PRO A 473 -29.83 -17.16 -20.19
N TRP A 474 -28.68 -17.34 -20.83
CA TRP A 474 -28.64 -17.63 -22.26
C TRP A 474 -29.20 -19.02 -22.61
N ARG A 475 -29.07 -20.02 -21.73
CA ARG A 475 -29.78 -21.30 -21.84
C ARG A 475 -31.29 -21.11 -21.78
N THR A 476 -31.77 -20.27 -20.87
CA THR A 476 -33.21 -19.97 -20.78
C THR A 476 -33.73 -19.24 -22.03
N TYR A 477 -32.88 -18.44 -22.69
CA TYR A 477 -33.17 -17.84 -24.00
C TYR A 477 -32.98 -18.81 -25.19
N GLY A 478 -32.66 -20.07 -24.94
CA GLY A 478 -32.53 -21.09 -25.99
C GLY A 478 -31.37 -20.83 -26.94
N LEU A 479 -30.28 -20.24 -26.45
CA LEU A 479 -29.08 -20.02 -27.26
C LEU A 479 -28.55 -21.37 -27.79
N PRO A 480 -28.44 -21.58 -29.12
CA PRO A 480 -28.22 -22.90 -29.67
C PRO A 480 -26.85 -23.46 -29.31
N ARG A 481 -26.81 -24.74 -28.96
CA ARG A 481 -25.59 -25.52 -28.70
C ARG A 481 -24.71 -24.97 -27.57
N ILE A 482 -25.27 -24.11 -26.71
CA ILE A 482 -24.56 -23.52 -25.57
C ILE A 482 -24.02 -24.59 -24.61
N ASP A 483 -24.75 -25.71 -24.48
CA ASP A 483 -24.39 -26.85 -23.62
C ASP A 483 -23.24 -27.70 -24.17
N GLU A 484 -22.86 -27.53 -25.44
CA GLU A 484 -21.73 -28.25 -26.05
C GLU A 484 -20.38 -27.60 -25.71
N VAL A 485 -20.38 -26.36 -25.19
CA VAL A 485 -19.15 -25.66 -24.77
C VAL A 485 -18.92 -25.86 -23.28
N VAL A 486 -18.07 -26.82 -22.96
CA VAL A 486 -17.62 -27.07 -21.58
C VAL A 486 -16.28 -26.35 -21.36
N VAL A 487 -16.18 -25.61 -20.26
CA VAL A 487 -14.93 -25.01 -19.76
C VAL A 487 -14.69 -25.57 -18.37
N THR A 488 -13.52 -26.17 -18.14
CA THR A 488 -13.17 -26.77 -16.85
C THR A 488 -12.35 -25.79 -15.99
N PRO A 489 -12.43 -25.89 -14.64
CA PRO A 489 -11.60 -25.07 -13.76
C PRO A 489 -10.09 -25.22 -14.03
N GLY A 490 -9.64 -26.42 -14.43
CA GLY A 490 -8.25 -26.66 -14.81
C GLY A 490 -7.84 -25.86 -16.04
N GLU A 491 -8.67 -25.84 -17.09
CA GLU A 491 -8.38 -25.06 -18.30
C GLU A 491 -8.31 -23.56 -18.04
N VAL A 492 -9.17 -23.05 -17.16
CA VAL A 492 -9.12 -21.65 -16.71
C VAL A 492 -7.86 -21.39 -15.91
N ALA A 493 -7.50 -22.27 -14.97
CA ALA A 493 -6.29 -22.13 -14.17
C ALA A 493 -5.00 -22.17 -15.01
N ASP A 494 -4.96 -23.04 -16.02
CA ASP A 494 -3.84 -23.19 -16.95
C ASP A 494 -3.67 -21.95 -17.87
N HIS A 495 -4.77 -21.33 -18.29
CA HIS A 495 -4.74 -20.14 -19.15
C HIS A 495 -4.55 -18.83 -18.38
N ALA A 496 -5.10 -18.74 -17.16
CA ALA A 496 -5.11 -17.50 -16.40
C ALA A 496 -3.73 -17.15 -15.80
N GLY A 497 -2.77 -18.10 -15.76
CA GLY A 497 -1.44 -17.85 -15.19
C GLY A 497 -1.55 -17.13 -13.84
N LEU A 498 -2.39 -17.66 -12.95
CA LEU A 498 -3.17 -17.06 -11.85
C LEU A 498 -2.51 -16.09 -10.85
N LEU A 499 -1.26 -15.66 -11.07
CA LEU A 499 -0.59 -14.65 -10.26
C LEU A 499 -0.78 -13.22 -10.80
N ARG A 500 -1.59 -12.99 -11.84
CA ARG A 500 -1.68 -11.66 -12.50
C ARG A 500 -3.08 -11.15 -12.83
N ILE A 501 -4.14 -11.94 -12.65
CA ILE A 501 -5.52 -11.50 -12.92
C ILE A 501 -6.27 -11.48 -11.58
N PRO A 502 -6.90 -10.35 -11.20
CA PRO A 502 -7.77 -10.27 -10.02
C PRO A 502 -8.86 -11.35 -10.06
N ALA A 503 -9.24 -11.90 -8.91
CA ALA A 503 -10.17 -13.04 -8.84
C ALA A 503 -11.54 -12.73 -9.48
N GLU A 504 -11.99 -11.48 -9.35
CA GLU A 504 -13.20 -10.92 -9.93
C GLU A 504 -13.21 -10.87 -11.46
N ASP A 505 -12.04 -10.81 -12.10
CA ASP A 505 -11.90 -10.72 -13.55
C ASP A 505 -11.73 -12.07 -14.23
N VAL A 506 -11.46 -13.14 -13.46
CA VAL A 506 -11.27 -14.50 -13.97
C VAL A 506 -12.51 -14.99 -14.74
N GLY A 507 -13.72 -14.57 -14.36
CA GLY A 507 -14.95 -14.91 -15.08
C GLY A 507 -15.04 -14.25 -16.46
N GLY A 508 -14.69 -12.96 -16.56
CA GLY A 508 -14.62 -12.23 -17.82
C GLY A 508 -13.54 -12.79 -18.76
N PHE A 509 -12.39 -13.14 -18.19
CA PHE A 509 -11.30 -13.82 -18.90
C PHE A 509 -11.74 -15.19 -19.43
N ALA A 510 -12.31 -16.05 -18.57
CA ALA A 510 -12.79 -17.37 -18.97
C ALA A 510 -13.81 -17.29 -20.11
N PHE A 511 -14.69 -16.29 -20.06
CA PHE A 511 -15.65 -16.00 -21.13
C PHE A 511 -14.95 -15.61 -22.44
N ARG A 512 -14.11 -14.57 -22.44
CA ARG A 512 -13.53 -13.99 -23.67
C ARG A 512 -12.46 -14.90 -24.30
N VAL A 513 -11.64 -15.54 -23.48
CA VAL A 513 -10.43 -16.24 -23.94
C VAL A 513 -10.68 -17.72 -24.22
N ILE A 514 -11.61 -18.35 -23.49
CA ILE A 514 -11.83 -19.80 -23.58
C ILE A 514 -13.20 -20.12 -24.14
N TRP A 515 -14.26 -19.63 -23.49
CA TRP A 515 -15.63 -20.00 -23.84
C TRP A 515 -16.05 -19.46 -25.21
N LEU A 516 -15.92 -18.15 -25.44
CA LEU A 516 -16.35 -17.48 -26.66
C LEU A 516 -15.65 -18.02 -27.93
N PRO A 517 -14.31 -18.25 -27.95
CA PRO A 517 -13.65 -18.84 -29.12
C PRO A 517 -14.06 -20.30 -29.39
N ARG A 518 -14.45 -21.06 -28.37
CA ARG A 518 -15.02 -22.41 -28.56
C ARG A 518 -16.43 -22.32 -29.15
N TYR A 519 -17.26 -21.43 -28.61
CA TYR A 519 -18.61 -21.20 -29.09
C TYR A 519 -18.64 -20.65 -30.52
N ALA A 520 -17.75 -19.71 -30.86
CA ALA A 520 -17.58 -19.18 -32.20
C ALA A 520 -17.23 -20.29 -33.22
N ARG A 521 -16.25 -21.14 -32.90
CA ARG A 521 -15.90 -22.32 -33.72
C ARG A 521 -17.05 -23.29 -33.87
N LEU A 522 -17.82 -23.51 -32.81
CA LEU A 522 -18.99 -24.38 -32.82
C LEU A 522 -20.06 -23.87 -33.80
N LEU A 523 -20.24 -22.55 -33.88
CA LEU A 523 -21.16 -21.89 -34.81
C LEU A 523 -20.58 -21.69 -36.22
N GLY A 524 -19.30 -21.99 -36.45
CA GLY A 524 -18.62 -21.68 -37.71
C GLY A 524 -18.46 -20.17 -37.95
N LYS A 525 -18.27 -19.40 -36.88
CA LYS A 525 -18.18 -17.93 -36.85
C LYS A 525 -16.85 -17.48 -36.25
N ASN A 526 -16.45 -16.23 -36.48
CA ASN A 526 -15.42 -15.58 -35.67
C ASN A 526 -15.99 -15.05 -34.33
N ASN A 527 -15.13 -14.54 -33.44
CA ASN A 527 -15.56 -14.12 -32.10
C ASN A 527 -16.59 -12.98 -32.12
N ASP A 528 -16.40 -11.98 -32.99
CA ASP A 528 -17.30 -10.83 -33.10
C ASP A 528 -18.66 -11.25 -33.65
N GLU A 529 -18.66 -12.07 -34.70
CA GLU A 529 -19.88 -12.66 -35.27
C GLU A 529 -20.63 -13.55 -34.28
N ALA A 530 -19.92 -14.21 -33.37
CA ALA A 530 -20.52 -15.00 -32.30
C ALA A 530 -21.12 -14.10 -31.21
N ILE A 531 -20.46 -12.99 -30.84
CA ILE A 531 -21.01 -11.98 -29.92
C ILE A 531 -22.29 -11.36 -30.51
N ASP A 532 -22.25 -10.94 -31.78
CA ASP A 532 -23.40 -10.37 -32.46
C ASP A 532 -24.54 -11.39 -32.56
N PHE A 533 -24.22 -12.65 -32.87
CA PHE A 533 -25.20 -13.73 -32.84
C PHE A 533 -25.84 -13.91 -31.45
N ILE A 534 -25.05 -13.91 -30.37
CA ILE A 534 -25.55 -13.99 -28.99
C ILE A 534 -26.48 -12.81 -28.71
N ARG A 535 -26.08 -11.59 -29.07
CA ARG A 535 -26.87 -10.37 -28.86
C ARG A 535 -28.19 -10.41 -29.62
N ASP A 536 -28.16 -10.75 -30.90
CA ASP A 536 -29.33 -10.81 -31.76
C ASP A 536 -30.30 -11.90 -31.31
N HIS A 537 -29.78 -13.07 -30.91
CA HIS A 537 -30.58 -14.17 -30.40
C HIS A 537 -31.28 -13.80 -29.09
N ILE A 538 -30.55 -13.18 -28.14
CA ILE A 538 -31.15 -12.69 -26.89
C ILE A 538 -32.19 -11.61 -27.17
N ALA A 539 -31.90 -10.67 -28.05
CA ALA A 539 -32.84 -9.60 -28.43
C ALA A 539 -34.13 -10.17 -29.06
N ALA A 540 -34.02 -11.25 -29.84
CA ALA A 540 -35.18 -11.96 -30.39
C ALA A 540 -35.99 -12.69 -29.31
N CYS A 541 -35.34 -13.15 -28.24
CA CYS A 541 -35.98 -13.91 -27.16
C CYS A 541 -36.54 -13.06 -26.01
N VAL A 542 -36.25 -11.75 -25.96
CA VAL A 542 -36.77 -10.82 -24.94
C VAL A 542 -37.77 -9.84 -25.59
N PRO A 543 -39.09 -10.13 -25.53
CA PRO A 543 -40.11 -9.25 -26.09
C PRO A 543 -40.10 -7.89 -25.36
N GLY A 544 -39.91 -6.80 -26.12
CA GLY A 544 -39.95 -5.42 -25.60
C GLY A 544 -38.63 -4.64 -25.64
N SER A 545 -37.53 -5.20 -26.13
CA SER A 545 -36.20 -4.55 -26.14
C SER A 545 -35.87 -3.74 -27.42
N ARG A 546 -36.85 -3.46 -28.30
CA ARG A 546 -36.61 -2.75 -29.57
C ARG A 546 -37.00 -1.27 -29.49
N VAL A 547 -36.01 -0.38 -29.68
CA VAL A 547 -36.17 1.07 -29.85
C VAL A 547 -36.94 1.38 -31.15
N GLU A 548 -37.91 2.30 -31.06
CA GLU A 548 -39.00 2.58 -32.02
C GLU A 548 -38.58 3.10 -33.42
N THR A 549 -39.32 2.68 -34.46
CA THR A 549 -39.91 3.53 -35.53
C THR A 549 -41.13 2.79 -36.14
N ALA A 550 -42.32 3.42 -36.19
CA ALA A 550 -43.61 2.89 -36.73
C ALA A 550 -44.29 3.94 -37.66
N PRO A 551 -45.48 3.75 -38.35
CA PRO A 551 -46.50 2.66 -38.35
C PRO A 551 -47.15 2.35 -39.78
N PRO A 552 -48.35 1.70 -40.00
CA PRO A 552 -49.29 0.92 -39.15
C PRO A 552 -49.86 -0.44 -39.71
N GLN A 553 -50.23 -1.41 -38.83
CA GLN A 553 -51.59 -2.00 -38.60
C GLN A 553 -51.65 -3.43 -37.96
N ALA A 554 -52.31 -3.50 -36.78
CA ALA A 554 -53.32 -4.45 -36.24
C ALA A 554 -53.05 -5.96 -35.87
N GLY A 555 -52.84 -6.22 -34.57
CA GLY A 555 -53.51 -7.24 -33.67
C GLY A 555 -53.07 -8.73 -33.67
N PRO A 556 -53.47 -9.56 -32.66
CA PRO A 556 -53.35 -9.41 -31.20
C PRO A 556 -52.86 -10.69 -30.43
N GLY A 557 -52.30 -10.51 -29.21
CA GLY A 557 -52.55 -11.34 -28.00
C GLY A 557 -51.66 -12.56 -27.66
N GLY A 558 -51.05 -12.56 -26.47
CA GLY A 558 -50.49 -13.75 -25.80
C GLY A 558 -49.61 -13.43 -24.57
N ASP A 559 -50.20 -13.46 -23.37
CA ASP A 559 -49.59 -13.12 -22.07
C ASP A 559 -48.65 -14.19 -21.50
N GLY A 560 -47.49 -13.74 -21.00
CA GLY A 560 -46.55 -14.49 -20.16
C GLY A 560 -45.90 -13.56 -19.13
N VAL A 561 -46.65 -13.24 -18.07
CA VAL A 561 -46.33 -12.25 -17.05
C VAL A 561 -45.15 -12.73 -16.18
N LYS A 562 -44.04 -11.96 -16.19
CA LYS A 562 -43.03 -12.01 -15.13
C LYS A 562 -43.70 -11.61 -13.81
N PRO A 563 -43.39 -12.22 -12.66
CA PRO A 563 -43.83 -11.67 -11.38
C PRO A 563 -43.30 -10.23 -11.31
N GLY A 564 -44.23 -9.27 -11.22
CA GLY A 564 -43.88 -7.88 -11.03
C GLY A 564 -43.12 -7.69 -9.71
N PRO A 565 -42.56 -6.49 -9.48
CA PRO A 565 -42.13 -6.09 -8.14
C PRO A 565 -43.26 -6.43 -7.15
N SER A 566 -42.89 -6.88 -5.95
CA SER A 566 -43.91 -7.17 -4.93
C SER A 566 -44.79 -5.92 -4.74
N GLU A 567 -46.06 -6.10 -4.40
CA GLU A 567 -46.97 -4.97 -4.16
C GLU A 567 -46.39 -3.99 -3.11
N GLU A 568 -45.57 -4.52 -2.20
CA GLU A 568 -44.80 -3.78 -1.20
C GLU A 568 -43.65 -2.97 -1.81
N GLU A 569 -42.85 -3.55 -2.71
CA GLU A 569 -41.78 -2.83 -3.42
C GLU A 569 -42.35 -1.76 -4.36
N ALA A 570 -43.47 -2.05 -5.04
CA ALA A 570 -44.18 -1.09 -5.87
C ALA A 570 -44.71 0.09 -5.04
N ARG A 571 -45.30 -0.18 -3.86
CA ARG A 571 -45.75 0.86 -2.93
C ARG A 571 -44.59 1.67 -2.37
N ALA A 572 -43.50 1.02 -1.95
CA ALA A 572 -42.32 1.71 -1.43
C ALA A 572 -41.64 2.58 -2.50
N ARG A 573 -41.67 2.15 -3.76
CA ARG A 573 -41.16 2.95 -4.89
C ARG A 573 -42.04 4.17 -5.19
N GLU A 574 -43.36 4.01 -5.07
CA GLU A 574 -44.31 5.14 -5.16
C GLU A 574 -44.10 6.15 -4.03
N GLU A 575 -43.76 5.68 -2.82
CA GLU A 575 -43.41 6.52 -1.66
C GLU A 575 -42.03 7.20 -1.79
N ALA A 576 -41.04 6.53 -2.38
CA ALA A 576 -39.67 7.07 -2.54
C ALA A 576 -39.58 8.17 -3.62
N ARG A 577 -40.37 8.05 -4.70
CA ARG A 577 -40.33 8.96 -5.85
C ARG A 577 -40.51 10.46 -5.51
N PRO A 578 -41.51 10.87 -4.70
CA PRO A 578 -41.65 12.29 -4.31
C PRO A 578 -40.53 12.78 -3.38
N LEU A 579 -39.80 11.87 -2.71
CA LEU A 579 -38.72 12.24 -1.78
C LEU A 579 -37.44 12.64 -2.52
N VAL A 580 -37.21 12.16 -3.76
CA VAL A 580 -36.09 12.58 -4.60
C VAL A 580 -36.09 14.09 -4.82
N ALA A 581 -37.27 14.66 -5.13
CA ALA A 581 -37.42 16.10 -5.30
C ALA A 581 -37.12 16.87 -4.01
N ARG A 582 -37.39 16.28 -2.84
CA ARG A 582 -37.07 16.88 -1.53
C ARG A 582 -35.58 16.87 -1.25
N VAL A 583 -34.88 15.77 -1.54
CA VAL A 583 -33.41 15.69 -1.44
C VAL A 583 -32.77 16.79 -2.30
N VAL A 584 -33.16 16.88 -3.57
CA VAL A 584 -32.62 17.89 -4.51
C VAL A 584 -32.94 19.32 -4.07
N ALA A 585 -34.10 19.57 -3.47
CA ALA A 585 -34.49 20.89 -2.99
C ALA A 585 -33.73 21.35 -1.73
N ILE A 586 -33.19 20.42 -0.93
CA ILE A 586 -32.40 20.75 0.27
C ILE A 586 -30.94 21.04 -0.08
N LEU A 587 -30.40 20.39 -1.12
CA LEU A 587 -29.03 20.63 -1.58
C LEU A 587 -28.87 22.06 -2.11
N SER A 588 -27.73 22.69 -1.82
CA SER A 588 -27.36 23.94 -2.48
C SER A 588 -27.15 23.71 -3.99
N PRO A 589 -27.26 24.76 -4.83
CA PRO A 589 -27.03 24.62 -6.27
C PRO A 589 -25.67 23.99 -6.62
N GLU A 590 -24.63 24.30 -5.85
CA GLU A 590 -23.27 23.76 -6.04
C GLU A 590 -23.19 22.27 -5.65
N GLN A 591 -23.84 21.88 -4.55
CA GLN A 591 -23.90 20.48 -4.09
C GLN A 591 -24.71 19.61 -5.06
N ALA A 592 -25.85 20.12 -5.51
CA ALA A 592 -26.67 19.44 -6.52
C ALA A 592 -25.87 19.28 -7.83
N GLU A 593 -25.24 20.34 -8.34
CA GLU A 593 -24.42 20.26 -9.55
C GLU A 593 -23.27 19.24 -9.39
N HIS A 594 -22.59 19.21 -8.24
CA HIS A 594 -21.54 18.25 -7.95
C HIS A 594 -22.05 16.81 -7.98
N PHE A 595 -23.17 16.52 -7.30
CA PHE A 595 -23.80 15.21 -7.29
C PHE A 595 -24.21 14.77 -8.71
N PHE A 596 -24.93 15.62 -9.45
CA PHE A 596 -25.42 15.30 -10.80
C PHE A 596 -24.30 15.14 -11.83
N ARG A 597 -23.15 15.80 -11.65
CA ARG A 597 -21.98 15.69 -12.55
C ARG A 597 -21.38 14.28 -12.58
N GLY A 598 -21.58 13.48 -11.52
CA GLY A 598 -21.14 12.09 -11.45
C GLY A 598 -21.91 11.13 -12.36
N TYR A 599 -23.07 11.54 -12.91
CA TYR A 599 -23.97 10.67 -13.64
C TYR A 599 -24.07 11.02 -15.14
N PRO A 600 -24.34 10.04 -16.03
CA PRO A 600 -24.50 10.27 -17.46
C PRO A 600 -25.69 11.16 -17.84
N SER A 601 -26.70 11.28 -16.96
CA SER A 601 -27.87 12.13 -17.16
C SER A 601 -28.58 12.42 -15.83
N PRO A 602 -29.35 13.53 -15.73
CA PRO A 602 -30.14 13.84 -14.52
C PRO A 602 -31.12 12.73 -14.14
N ALA A 603 -31.80 12.12 -15.12
CA ALA A 603 -32.73 11.02 -14.89
C ALA A 603 -32.05 9.78 -14.27
N ARG A 604 -30.76 9.55 -14.57
CA ARG A 604 -30.01 8.45 -13.96
C ARG A 604 -29.67 8.74 -12.50
N ALA A 605 -29.25 9.97 -12.20
CA ALA A 605 -28.99 10.42 -10.83
C ALA A 605 -30.26 10.39 -9.98
N GLU A 606 -31.39 10.86 -10.53
CA GLU A 606 -32.71 10.78 -9.86
C GLU A 606 -33.13 9.33 -9.60
N SER A 607 -32.89 8.42 -10.55
CA SER A 607 -33.16 7.00 -10.37
C SER A 607 -32.27 6.36 -9.30
N ASP A 608 -31.01 6.77 -9.17
CA ASP A 608 -30.11 6.23 -8.15
C ASP A 608 -30.47 6.81 -6.76
N LEU A 609 -30.88 8.09 -6.66
CA LEU A 609 -31.50 8.65 -5.44
C LEU A 609 -32.79 7.91 -5.05
N GLU A 610 -33.65 7.59 -6.02
CA GLU A 610 -34.89 6.84 -5.79
C GLU A 610 -34.60 5.45 -5.20
N ASN A 611 -33.60 4.74 -5.74
CA ASN A 611 -33.21 3.41 -5.25
C ASN A 611 -32.59 3.48 -3.85
N GLU A 612 -31.80 4.51 -3.55
CA GLU A 612 -31.18 4.69 -2.23
C GLU A 612 -32.23 5.01 -1.16
N LEU A 613 -33.19 5.88 -1.47
CA LEU A 613 -34.34 6.14 -0.60
C LEU A 613 -35.21 4.89 -0.41
N LEU A 614 -35.41 4.09 -1.47
CA LEU A 614 -36.13 2.82 -1.40
C LEU A 614 -35.42 1.83 -0.46
N ASN A 615 -34.09 1.72 -0.52
CA ASN A 615 -33.30 0.85 0.37
C ASN A 615 -33.44 1.27 1.84
N ARG A 616 -33.39 2.59 2.11
CA ARG A 616 -33.54 3.14 3.47
C ARG A 616 -34.94 2.96 4.03
N LEU A 617 -35.97 3.16 3.22
CA LEU A 617 -37.38 3.01 3.63
C LEU A 617 -37.80 1.55 3.82
N SER A 618 -37.25 0.63 3.02
CA SER A 618 -37.56 -0.80 3.11
C SER A 618 -36.85 -1.52 4.26
N GLY A 619 -36.01 -0.82 5.03
CA GLY A 619 -35.24 -1.41 6.12
C GLY A 619 -34.22 -2.45 5.64
N GLY A 620 -33.75 -2.33 4.39
CA GLY A 620 -32.60 -3.11 3.91
C GLY A 620 -31.42 -2.87 4.86
N ARG A 621 -30.81 -3.95 5.38
CA ARG A 621 -29.72 -3.86 6.36
C ARG A 621 -28.59 -2.99 5.84
N PHE A 622 -28.51 -1.78 6.37
CA PHE A 622 -27.33 -0.94 6.24
C PHE A 622 -26.31 -1.42 7.28
N ILE A 623 -25.15 -1.88 6.84
CA ILE A 623 -24.13 -2.44 7.74
C ILE A 623 -23.25 -1.29 8.21
N GLY A 624 -23.51 -0.81 9.42
CA GLY A 624 -22.66 0.17 10.10
C GLY A 624 -23.37 1.04 11.12
N ASP A 625 -24.69 1.21 11.01
CA ASP A 625 -25.46 2.01 11.97
C ASP A 625 -26.82 1.34 12.24
N ASP A 626 -27.07 1.00 13.51
CA ASP A 626 -28.18 0.14 13.98
C ASP A 626 -29.56 0.83 13.92
N LYS A 627 -29.70 1.92 13.15
CA LYS A 627 -30.90 2.76 13.12
C LYS A 627 -31.50 2.81 11.74
N THR A 628 -32.46 1.92 11.50
CA THR A 628 -33.42 2.09 10.40
C THR A 628 -34.12 3.44 10.57
N PRO A 629 -34.15 4.31 9.55
CA PRO A 629 -34.79 5.61 9.68
C PRO A 629 -36.25 5.42 10.07
N GLN A 630 -36.68 6.08 11.15
CA GLN A 630 -38.02 5.95 11.71
C GLN A 630 -39.07 6.74 10.90
N SER A 631 -38.62 7.55 9.94
CA SER A 631 -39.49 8.36 9.09
C SER A 631 -38.86 8.66 7.72
N PRO A 632 -39.68 8.96 6.69
CA PRO A 632 -39.18 9.45 5.40
C PRO A 632 -38.31 10.71 5.51
N ASP A 633 -38.57 11.57 6.50
CA ASP A 633 -37.79 12.79 6.74
C ASP A 633 -36.39 12.47 7.28
N GLU A 634 -36.27 11.42 8.09
CA GLU A 634 -34.97 10.93 8.56
C GLU A 634 -34.17 10.28 7.43
N ALA A 635 -34.83 9.51 6.56
CA ALA A 635 -34.20 8.95 5.37
C ALA A 635 -33.68 10.04 4.41
N VAL A 636 -34.48 11.09 4.17
CA VAL A 636 -34.06 12.25 3.36
C VAL A 636 -32.89 13.00 4.01
N ARG A 637 -32.94 13.27 5.32
CA ARG A 637 -31.86 13.97 6.03
C ARG A 637 -30.55 13.19 6.03
N GLY A 638 -30.60 11.88 6.27
CA GLY A 638 -29.43 11.02 6.23
C GLY A 638 -28.77 11.02 4.85
N LEU A 639 -29.57 10.88 3.80
CA LEU A 639 -29.06 10.88 2.42
C LEU A 639 -28.49 12.25 2.02
N VAL A 640 -29.13 13.35 2.43
CA VAL A 640 -28.59 14.71 2.22
C VAL A 640 -27.26 14.90 2.96
N ALA A 641 -27.15 14.46 4.21
CA ALA A 641 -25.93 14.61 4.99
C ALA A 641 -24.73 13.91 4.32
N GLU A 642 -24.93 12.70 3.80
CA GLU A 642 -23.91 11.95 3.06
C GLU A 642 -23.48 12.65 1.77
N ILE A 643 -24.44 13.16 0.99
CA ILE A 643 -24.13 13.91 -0.25
C ILE A 643 -23.33 15.19 0.07
N VAL A 644 -23.66 15.87 1.16
CA VAL A 644 -22.94 17.08 1.61
C VAL A 644 -21.54 16.72 2.10
N GLU A 645 -21.38 15.64 2.84
CA GLU A 645 -20.07 15.17 3.31
C GLU A 645 -19.13 14.82 2.14
N ASP A 646 -19.64 14.10 1.12
CA ASP A 646 -18.89 13.78 -0.10
C ASP A 646 -18.47 15.04 -0.87
N PHE A 647 -19.34 16.06 -0.90
CA PHE A 647 -19.04 17.36 -1.50
C PHE A 647 -17.94 18.10 -0.75
N GLU A 648 -18.00 18.17 0.59
CA GLU A 648 -16.98 18.86 1.40
C GLU A 648 -15.62 18.16 1.33
N LYS A 649 -15.59 16.82 1.38
CA LYS A 649 -14.36 16.04 1.17
C LYS A 649 -13.71 16.35 -0.18
N SER A 650 -14.53 16.43 -1.23
CA SER A 650 -14.07 16.79 -2.58
C SER A 650 -13.55 18.23 -2.67
N ARG A 651 -14.13 19.16 -1.90
CA ARG A 651 -13.74 20.59 -1.86
C ARG A 651 -12.43 20.82 -1.13
N HIS A 652 -12.19 20.09 -0.03
CA HIS A 652 -11.02 20.28 0.83
C HIS A 652 -9.76 19.56 0.33
N GLY A 653 -9.84 18.81 -0.76
CA GLY A 653 -8.69 18.07 -1.27
C GLY A 653 -8.23 16.96 -0.34
N GLU A 654 -9.05 16.58 0.65
CA GLU A 654 -8.93 15.34 1.41
C GLU A 654 -9.39 14.16 0.57
N VAL A 655 -8.81 14.04 -0.62
CA VAL A 655 -8.84 12.80 -1.35
C VAL A 655 -7.76 11.97 -0.69
N GLY A 656 -8.15 11.03 0.17
CA GLY A 656 -7.24 9.98 0.63
C GLY A 656 -6.54 9.39 -0.59
N ASP A 657 -5.23 9.14 -0.46
CA ASP A 657 -4.34 8.64 -1.53
C ASP A 657 -4.85 7.35 -2.23
N ASP A 658 -5.93 6.74 -1.74
CA ASP A 658 -6.61 5.58 -2.31
C ASP A 658 -7.36 5.83 -3.64
N LEU A 659 -7.49 7.08 -4.11
CA LEU A 659 -8.25 7.39 -5.34
C LEU A 659 -7.42 7.88 -6.54
N LEU A 660 -6.08 7.98 -6.43
CA LEU A 660 -5.23 8.43 -7.55
C LEU A 660 -4.43 7.32 -8.27
N GLN A 661 -4.72 6.04 -8.01
CA GLN A 661 -4.31 4.94 -8.89
C GLN A 661 -5.47 3.97 -9.12
N PRO A 662 -6.30 4.20 -10.16
CA PRO A 662 -6.39 3.19 -11.22
C PRO A 662 -6.76 3.81 -12.58
N PHE A 663 -5.78 4.28 -13.36
CA PHE A 663 -6.03 4.64 -14.77
C PHE A 663 -4.87 4.23 -15.70
N SER A 664 -4.19 3.11 -15.42
CA SER A 664 -3.08 2.62 -16.27
C SER A 664 -3.13 1.13 -16.59
N ASP A 665 -4.33 0.55 -16.82
CA ASP A 665 -4.50 -0.73 -17.53
C ASP A 665 -5.85 -0.74 -18.31
N PRO A 666 -5.96 -1.29 -19.55
CA PRO A 666 -6.92 -0.81 -20.56
C PRO A 666 -8.16 -1.70 -20.85
N GLU A 667 -8.75 -2.40 -19.87
CA GLU A 667 -9.94 -3.27 -20.16
C GLU A 667 -11.23 -3.01 -19.35
N ALA A 668 -11.43 -1.82 -18.77
CA ALA A 668 -12.70 -1.48 -18.12
C ALA A 668 -13.32 -0.19 -18.67
N VAL A 669 -14.32 -0.33 -19.55
CA VAL A 669 -15.33 0.72 -19.77
C VAL A 669 -16.45 0.48 -18.78
N ILE A 670 -16.43 1.14 -17.61
CA ILE A 670 -17.63 1.26 -16.74
C ILE A 670 -17.68 2.67 -16.13
N ALA A 671 -18.91 3.21 -16.08
CA ALA A 671 -19.31 4.45 -15.42
C ALA A 671 -19.01 4.45 -13.90
N PRO A 672 -18.99 5.61 -13.23
CA PRO A 672 -18.72 5.67 -11.79
C PRO A 672 -19.84 4.96 -11.04
N ARG A 673 -19.52 3.81 -10.45
CA ARG A 673 -20.29 3.19 -9.37
C ARG A 673 -19.31 2.93 -8.25
N LYS A 674 -19.32 3.80 -7.24
CA LYS A 674 -18.91 3.57 -5.84
C LYS A 674 -18.75 4.93 -5.11
N SER A 675 -19.78 5.37 -4.42
CA SER A 675 -19.72 5.55 -2.96
C SER A 675 -20.83 4.67 -2.38
N LEU A 676 -20.69 4.18 -1.15
CA LEU A 676 -21.64 3.37 -0.35
C LEU A 676 -21.61 1.84 -0.36
N ASP A 677 -20.57 1.18 -0.88
CA ASP A 677 -20.41 -0.27 -0.59
C ASP A 677 -18.93 -0.64 -0.46
N HIS A 678 -18.49 -0.91 0.78
CA HIS A 678 -17.53 -1.97 1.17
C HIS A 678 -16.99 -1.76 2.61
N ARG A 679 -17.52 -2.54 3.57
CA ARG A 679 -16.73 -3.19 4.65
C ARG A 679 -17.34 -4.56 4.93
N HIS A 680 -16.74 -5.60 4.38
CA HIS A 680 -17.03 -6.99 4.76
C HIS A 680 -15.73 -7.75 4.96
N GLY A 681 -15.56 -8.28 6.16
CA GLY A 681 -14.57 -9.29 6.54
C GLY A 681 -15.10 -10.07 7.74
N ASP A 682 -15.34 -11.36 7.50
CA ASP A 682 -15.44 -12.51 8.40
C ASP A 682 -16.37 -12.50 9.63
N ASP A 683 -17.39 -13.36 9.56
CA ASP A 683 -18.32 -13.72 10.64
C ASP A 683 -18.01 -15.17 11.11
N PRO A 684 -17.72 -15.43 12.40
CA PRO A 684 -17.73 -16.78 12.94
C PRO A 684 -19.09 -17.12 13.56
N SER A 685 -19.62 -18.25 13.10
CA SER A 685 -20.73 -19.08 13.61
C SER A 685 -21.47 -18.64 14.89
N THR A 686 -22.77 -18.47 14.72
CA THR A 686 -23.83 -18.52 15.74
C THR A 686 -23.76 -19.76 16.63
N ASP A 687 -23.70 -19.55 17.95
CA ASP A 687 -24.25 -20.47 18.96
C ASP A 687 -24.89 -19.62 20.07
N ASP A 688 -26.19 -19.79 20.26
CA ASP A 688 -27.01 -19.16 21.30
C ASP A 688 -26.82 -19.91 22.63
N ASP A 689 -26.56 -19.21 23.74
CA ASP A 689 -27.28 -19.39 25.01
C ASP A 689 -26.76 -18.47 26.15
N HIS A 690 -27.73 -17.81 26.81
CA HIS A 690 -27.77 -17.25 28.17
C HIS A 690 -27.04 -15.94 28.58
N ASP A 691 -27.90 -14.92 28.77
CA ASP A 691 -28.11 -14.06 29.96
C ASP A 691 -26.96 -13.32 30.67
N GLU A 692 -27.30 -12.08 31.05
CA GLU A 692 -26.56 -11.09 31.88
C GLU A 692 -25.58 -10.15 31.15
N ARG A 693 -26.15 -9.14 30.47
CA ARG A 693 -25.39 -7.93 30.08
C ARG A 693 -25.03 -7.10 31.32
N PRO A 694 -23.77 -6.69 31.51
CA PRO A 694 -23.38 -5.78 32.59
C PRO A 694 -23.86 -4.35 32.30
N PRO A 695 -24.09 -3.53 33.35
CA PRO A 695 -24.47 -2.13 33.18
C PRO A 695 -23.40 -1.35 32.42
N VAL A 696 -23.85 -0.44 31.56
CA VAL A 696 -23.07 0.38 30.61
C VAL A 696 -21.80 1.02 31.21
N GLY A 697 -21.79 1.31 32.52
CA GLY A 697 -20.61 1.85 33.22
C GLY A 697 -19.40 0.91 33.24
N ILE A 698 -19.59 -0.40 33.39
CA ILE A 698 -18.47 -1.36 33.47
C ILE A 698 -17.85 -1.59 32.08
N ALA A 699 -18.67 -1.59 31.04
CA ALA A 699 -18.20 -1.70 29.66
C ALA A 699 -17.40 -0.45 29.24
N LEU A 700 -17.85 0.73 29.66
CA LEU A 700 -17.15 1.99 29.40
C LEU A 700 -15.84 2.11 30.20
N GLU A 701 -15.82 1.70 31.47
CA GLU A 701 -14.59 1.63 32.28
C GLU A 701 -13.58 0.62 31.70
N ALA A 702 -14.07 -0.53 31.20
CA ALA A 702 -13.23 -1.52 30.52
C ALA A 702 -12.69 -1.01 29.17
N GLU A 703 -13.46 -0.17 28.47
CA GLU A 703 -13.04 0.44 27.20
C GLU A 703 -12.03 1.57 27.41
N ILE A 704 -12.25 2.43 28.41
CA ILE A 704 -11.28 3.45 28.82
C ILE A 704 -9.99 2.79 29.31
N ALA A 705 -10.09 1.71 30.11
CA ALA A 705 -8.92 0.97 30.56
C ALA A 705 -8.17 0.28 29.40
N ARG A 706 -8.88 -0.23 28.38
CA ARG A 706 -8.28 -0.77 27.16
C ARG A 706 -7.60 0.32 26.33
N SER A 707 -8.28 1.44 26.07
CA SER A 707 -7.71 2.59 25.34
C SER A 707 -6.46 3.13 26.03
N VAL A 708 -6.49 3.29 27.37
CA VAL A 708 -5.31 3.73 28.14
C VAL A 708 -4.18 2.70 28.12
N ALA A 709 -4.50 1.40 28.08
CA ALA A 709 -3.50 0.35 27.95
C ALA A 709 -2.88 0.30 26.54
N GLU A 710 -3.68 0.49 25.50
CA GLU A 710 -3.24 0.56 24.10
C GLU A 710 -2.39 1.80 23.82
N ASP A 711 -2.78 2.95 24.35
CA ASP A 711 -1.99 4.20 24.29
C ASP A 711 -0.66 4.06 25.04
N ARG A 712 -0.68 3.39 26.19
CA ARG A 712 0.54 3.09 26.95
C ARG A 712 1.45 2.12 26.20
N GLU A 713 0.92 1.07 25.59
CA GLU A 713 1.72 0.11 24.82
C GLU A 713 2.29 0.77 23.56
N SER A 714 1.51 1.63 22.89
CA SER A 714 1.95 2.45 21.76
C SER A 714 3.08 3.40 22.16
N LEU A 715 2.94 4.09 23.30
CA LEU A 715 3.98 4.94 23.86
C LEU A 715 5.24 4.13 24.24
N GLU A 716 5.08 2.97 24.88
CA GLU A 716 6.17 2.06 25.23
C GLU A 716 6.93 1.55 23.99
N ARG A 717 6.22 1.19 22.91
CA ARG A 717 6.83 0.83 21.62
C ARG A 717 7.58 2.02 21.01
N ARG A 718 6.97 3.20 20.94
CA ARG A 718 7.63 4.40 20.37
C ARG A 718 8.85 4.84 21.18
N VAL A 719 8.80 4.72 22.51
CA VAL A 719 9.95 4.97 23.39
C VAL A 719 11.03 3.90 23.22
N ASN A 720 10.68 2.64 23.01
CA ASN A 720 11.66 1.59 22.70
C ASN A 720 12.32 1.78 21.34
N ASP A 721 11.56 2.08 20.29
CA ASP A 721 12.08 2.41 18.95
C ASP A 721 13.02 3.62 19.03
N PHE A 722 12.63 4.62 19.81
CA PHE A 722 13.45 5.79 20.12
C PHE A 722 14.79 5.43 20.77
N TRP A 723 14.81 4.52 21.75
CA TRP A 723 16.04 4.03 22.40
C TRP A 723 16.86 3.05 21.56
N GLU A 724 16.21 2.34 20.64
CA GLU A 724 16.88 1.47 19.68
C GLU A 724 17.62 2.30 18.61
N MET A 725 17.00 3.38 18.12
CA MET A 725 17.63 4.32 17.19
C MET A 725 18.77 5.13 17.82
N LEU A 726 18.62 5.57 19.08
CA LEU A 726 19.72 6.19 19.82
C LEU A 726 20.86 5.21 20.05
N GLY A 727 20.53 3.92 20.24
CA GLY A 727 21.40 2.78 20.00
C GLY A 727 22.79 2.85 20.63
N ASP A 728 23.71 2.09 20.04
CA ASP A 728 25.13 2.10 20.39
C ASP A 728 25.86 3.28 19.72
N THR A 729 25.16 4.40 19.48
CA THR A 729 25.74 5.57 18.83
C THR A 729 26.87 6.10 19.72
N PRO A 730 28.13 6.07 19.26
CA PRO A 730 29.26 6.46 20.09
C PRO A 730 29.19 7.96 20.38
N LEU A 731 29.52 8.32 21.62
CA LEU A 731 29.57 9.72 22.02
C LEU A 731 30.73 10.45 21.32
N PRO A 732 30.61 11.77 21.10
CA PRO A 732 31.74 12.60 20.72
C PRO A 732 32.83 12.51 21.80
N GLY A 733 33.95 11.85 21.49
CA GLY A 733 35.04 11.59 22.45
C GLY A 733 35.29 10.11 22.77
N GLY A 734 34.45 9.19 22.26
CA GLY A 734 34.73 7.75 22.21
C GLY A 734 34.57 6.98 23.53
N SER A 735 34.14 7.62 24.61
CA SER A 735 33.91 6.97 25.92
C SER A 735 32.42 6.64 26.15
N GLY A 736 31.97 5.58 25.47
CA GLY A 736 30.62 5.03 25.64
C GLY A 736 29.62 5.49 24.58
N THR A 737 28.36 5.16 24.81
CA THR A 737 27.25 5.41 23.88
C THR A 737 26.27 6.43 24.45
N TYR A 738 25.46 7.04 23.58
CA TYR A 738 24.34 7.89 24.03
C TYR A 738 23.40 7.12 24.98
N ARG A 739 23.23 5.81 24.75
CA ARG A 739 22.50 4.91 25.65
C ARG A 739 23.10 4.90 27.06
N ASP A 740 24.40 4.70 27.20
CA ASP A 740 25.07 4.64 28.51
C ASP A 740 24.96 5.95 29.29
N ARG A 741 25.05 7.10 28.60
CA ARG A 741 24.98 8.42 29.25
C ARG A 741 23.57 8.85 29.60
N SER A 742 22.59 8.41 28.82
CA SER A 742 21.19 8.74 29.07
C SER A 742 20.65 8.13 30.35
N GLU A 743 21.19 7.00 30.80
CA GLU A 743 20.87 6.39 32.10
C GLU A 743 21.21 7.33 33.28
N GLY A 744 22.20 8.21 33.10
CA GLY A 744 22.56 9.23 34.09
C GLY A 744 21.55 10.38 34.20
N LEU A 745 20.64 10.52 33.23
CA LEU A 745 19.60 11.58 33.24
C LEU A 745 18.30 11.11 33.92
N GLY A 746 18.14 9.82 34.21
CA GLY A 746 16.90 9.23 34.73
C GLY A 746 16.50 7.91 34.06
N ASP A 747 15.34 7.40 34.44
CA ASP A 747 14.76 6.19 33.85
C ASP A 747 14.40 6.41 32.36
N ARG A 748 14.69 5.40 31.53
CA ARG A 748 14.56 5.47 30.06
C ARG A 748 13.13 5.75 29.62
N MET A 749 12.14 5.13 30.28
CA MET A 749 10.72 5.35 29.96
C MET A 749 10.31 6.77 30.30
N THR A 750 10.76 7.26 31.45
CA THR A 750 10.45 8.61 31.92
C THR A 750 11.03 9.68 31.00
N ILE A 751 12.30 9.56 30.59
CA ILE A 751 12.95 10.53 29.72
C ILE A 751 12.41 10.45 28.29
N GLY A 752 12.23 9.24 27.74
CA GLY A 752 11.68 9.06 26.39
C GLY A 752 10.28 9.65 26.26
N SER A 753 9.41 9.40 27.26
CA SER A 753 8.07 9.98 27.32
C SER A 753 8.08 11.49 27.48
N ALA A 754 9.00 12.04 28.27
CA ALA A 754 9.16 13.48 28.42
C ALA A 754 9.64 14.16 27.13
N ALA A 755 10.54 13.50 26.38
CA ALA A 755 11.04 13.99 25.10
C ALA A 755 9.94 14.01 24.03
N LEU A 756 9.14 12.92 23.93
CA LEU A 756 8.01 12.84 23.02
C LEU A 756 6.95 13.90 23.34
N ARG A 757 6.56 14.03 24.61
CA ARG A 757 5.61 15.08 25.05
C ARG A 757 6.12 16.49 24.75
N ALA A 758 7.38 16.79 25.05
CA ALA A 758 7.97 18.10 24.78
C ALA A 758 8.05 18.44 23.29
N CYS A 759 7.92 17.44 22.41
CA CYS A 759 8.08 17.56 20.97
C CYS A 759 6.79 17.30 20.18
N GLY A 760 5.64 17.18 20.85
CA GLY A 760 4.36 16.87 20.21
C GLY A 760 4.37 15.53 19.47
N ASP A 761 4.95 14.50 20.10
CA ASP A 761 5.08 13.13 19.57
C ASP A 761 5.86 12.98 18.26
N ASP A 762 6.58 14.02 17.84
CA ASP A 762 7.52 13.98 16.73
C ASP A 762 8.83 13.31 17.17
N LEU A 763 9.02 12.08 16.70
CA LEU A 763 10.16 11.22 17.01
C LEU A 763 11.51 11.88 16.67
N GLY A 764 11.58 12.61 15.55
CA GLY A 764 12.81 13.28 15.10
C GLY A 764 13.16 14.49 15.96
N LYS A 765 12.17 15.27 16.41
CA LYS A 765 12.36 16.36 17.38
C LYS A 765 12.72 15.82 18.76
N ALA A 766 12.07 14.76 19.21
CA ALA A 766 12.40 14.10 20.48
C ALA A 766 13.85 13.61 20.49
N LEU A 767 14.33 13.04 19.37
CA LEU A 767 15.72 12.56 19.26
C LEU A 767 16.72 13.71 19.40
N ARG A 768 16.51 14.80 18.64
CA ARG A 768 17.35 16.01 18.73
C ARG A 768 17.34 16.59 20.14
N TRP A 769 16.16 16.70 20.75
CA TRP A 769 15.99 17.23 22.10
C TRP A 769 16.82 16.44 23.13
N LEU A 770 16.85 15.12 23.02
CA LEU A 770 17.57 14.27 23.96
C LEU A 770 19.08 14.27 23.71
N THR A 771 19.52 14.23 22.45
CA THR A 771 20.93 14.40 22.08
C THR A 771 21.47 15.72 22.61
N ASP A 772 20.74 16.83 22.43
CA ASP A 772 21.12 18.15 22.95
C ASP A 772 21.20 18.20 24.48
N ARG A 773 20.39 17.38 25.17
CA ARG A 773 20.38 17.31 26.63
C ARG A 773 21.56 16.48 27.17
N VAL A 774 21.87 15.35 26.53
CA VAL A 774 23.06 14.53 26.85
C VAL A 774 24.33 15.32 26.57
N ASP A 775 24.42 16.02 25.44
CA ASP A 775 25.58 16.83 25.07
C ASP A 775 25.82 17.99 26.06
N ARG A 776 24.75 18.60 26.58
CA ARG A 776 24.85 19.61 27.64
C ARG A 776 25.36 19.01 28.95
N ALA A 777 24.84 17.85 29.36
CA ALA A 777 25.32 17.17 30.57
C ALA A 777 26.82 16.82 30.47
N ILE A 778 27.27 16.35 29.30
CA ILE A 778 28.69 16.07 29.04
C ILE A 778 29.53 17.35 29.15
N LYS A 779 29.09 18.45 28.52
CA LYS A 779 29.78 19.75 28.60
C LYS A 779 29.84 20.30 30.03
N ASP A 780 28.80 20.10 30.81
CA ASP A 780 28.74 20.52 32.21
C ASP A 780 29.70 19.70 33.08
N GLU A 781 29.79 18.40 32.86
CA GLU A 781 30.79 17.52 33.51
C GLU A 781 32.21 17.93 33.15
N GLU A 782 32.50 18.17 31.86
CA GLU A 782 33.81 18.63 31.42
C GLU A 782 34.17 20.00 32.03
N SER A 783 33.18 20.89 32.13
CA SER A 783 33.34 22.20 32.75
C SER A 783 33.55 22.10 34.26
N ALA A 784 32.92 21.14 34.93
CA ALA A 784 33.11 20.85 36.35
C ALA A 784 34.50 20.23 36.60
N ALA A 785 34.94 19.29 35.77
CA ALA A 785 36.24 18.64 35.86
C ALA A 785 37.41 19.62 35.67
N ARG A 786 37.23 20.66 34.85
CA ARG A 786 38.24 21.72 34.63
C ARG A 786 38.35 22.72 35.78
N ARG A 787 37.41 22.73 36.74
CA ARG A 787 37.53 23.57 37.94
C ARG A 787 38.45 22.86 38.94
N HIS A 788 39.76 22.98 38.70
CA HIS A 788 40.79 22.62 39.67
C HIS A 788 40.50 23.30 41.01
N SER A 789 40.17 22.49 42.01
CA SER A 789 40.20 22.88 43.42
C SER A 789 41.65 23.20 43.80
N THR A 790 41.88 24.44 44.20
CA THR A 790 43.10 24.90 44.86
C THR A 790 43.38 24.04 46.09
N PRO A 791 44.63 23.61 46.35
CA PRO A 791 44.93 22.69 47.44
C PRO A 791 44.75 23.42 48.78
N ARG A 792 43.73 23.05 49.54
CA ARG A 792 43.55 23.52 50.91
C ARG A 792 44.24 22.55 51.86
N ALA A 793 45.14 23.12 52.66
CA ALA A 793 46.08 22.47 53.55
C ALA A 793 45.47 21.42 54.49
N GLU A 794 46.29 20.40 54.74
CA GLU A 794 46.14 19.38 55.77
C GLU A 794 45.89 19.99 57.15
N GLU A 795 44.84 19.54 57.84
CA GLU A 795 44.77 19.66 59.30
C GLU A 795 44.26 18.34 59.90
N LYS A 796 45.16 17.71 60.66
CA LYS A 796 44.98 16.49 61.44
C LYS A 796 43.95 16.70 62.56
N ALA A 797 42.94 15.82 62.66
CA ALA A 797 42.33 15.47 63.94
C ALA A 797 41.66 14.07 63.90
N PRO A 798 41.50 13.40 65.06
CA PRO A 798 41.63 11.94 65.25
C PRO A 798 40.29 11.15 65.20
N PRO A 799 40.32 9.80 65.15
CA PRO A 799 39.11 8.99 65.29
C PRO A 799 38.71 8.96 66.78
N PRO A 800 37.41 9.05 67.14
CA PRO A 800 36.77 7.79 67.54
C PRO A 800 35.23 7.73 67.47
N ALA A 801 34.76 6.50 67.68
CA ALA A 801 33.57 6.08 68.43
C ALA A 801 32.27 5.76 67.69
N LYS A 802 31.77 4.58 68.05
CA LYS A 802 30.53 3.92 67.61
C LYS A 802 29.30 4.56 68.26
N ARG A 803 28.18 4.51 67.50
CA ARG A 803 26.74 4.63 67.84
C ARG A 803 26.20 6.08 68.00
N PRO A 804 24.94 6.39 67.60
CA PRO A 804 23.76 5.51 67.68
C PRO A 804 22.85 5.46 66.43
N VAL A 805 21.93 4.50 66.48
CA VAL A 805 20.75 4.33 65.61
C VAL A 805 20.02 5.67 65.45
N ARG A 806 19.97 6.20 64.22
CA ARG A 806 19.12 7.37 63.90
C ARG A 806 17.70 6.90 63.61
N LYS A 807 16.77 7.53 64.33
CA LYS A 807 15.31 7.47 64.15
C LYS A 807 14.94 7.76 62.70
N LYS A 808 13.87 7.12 62.21
CA LYS A 808 13.20 7.44 60.94
C LYS A 808 13.10 8.97 60.80
N GLY A 809 13.70 9.52 59.75
CA GLY A 809 13.55 10.92 59.40
C GLY A 809 12.08 11.23 59.08
N PRO A 810 11.65 12.50 59.21
CA PRO A 810 10.29 12.89 58.85
C PRO A 810 10.07 12.57 57.37
N VAL A 811 8.84 12.13 57.08
CA VAL A 811 8.32 11.93 55.72
C VAL A 811 8.69 13.17 54.90
N VAL A 812 9.40 12.95 53.79
CA VAL A 812 9.71 14.00 52.83
C VAL A 812 8.37 14.38 52.20
N THR A 813 7.87 15.57 52.55
CA THR A 813 6.67 16.16 51.95
C THR A 813 6.86 16.20 50.44
N ASP A 814 5.87 15.69 49.70
CA ASP A 814 5.94 15.60 48.25
C ASP A 814 5.99 17.02 47.66
N PRO A 815 6.82 17.32 46.64
CA PRO A 815 6.72 18.55 45.88
C PRO A 815 5.28 18.91 45.43
N GLU A 816 4.40 17.92 45.25
CA GLU A 816 2.98 18.14 44.97
C GLU A 816 2.22 18.78 46.13
N ASP A 817 2.49 18.41 47.39
CA ASP A 817 1.83 18.97 48.57
C ASP A 817 2.09 20.50 48.70
N ILE A 818 3.28 20.95 48.28
CA ILE A 818 3.63 22.38 48.27
C ILE A 818 2.85 23.11 47.15
N ARG A 819 2.68 22.46 45.99
CA ARG A 819 1.91 23.05 44.88
C ARG A 819 0.44 23.16 45.23
N GLU A 820 -0.14 22.11 45.80
CA GLU A 820 -1.54 22.09 46.22
C GLU A 820 -1.81 23.17 47.26
N ALA A 821 -0.96 23.31 48.28
CA ALA A 821 -1.09 24.38 49.28
C ALA A 821 -1.03 25.80 48.67
N VAL A 822 -0.20 26.00 47.65
CA VAL A 822 -0.08 27.30 46.95
C VAL A 822 -1.32 27.57 46.09
N VAL A 823 -1.80 26.57 45.35
CA VAL A 823 -3.00 26.71 44.49
C VAL A 823 -4.25 26.91 45.34
N GLU A 824 -4.41 26.18 46.45
CA GLU A 824 -5.54 26.35 47.37
C GLU A 824 -5.56 27.75 47.98
N ALA A 825 -4.41 28.25 48.45
CA ALA A 825 -4.30 29.59 49.01
C ALA A 825 -4.57 30.69 47.95
N HIS A 826 -4.09 30.51 46.71
CA HIS A 826 -4.40 31.42 45.60
C HIS A 826 -5.90 31.41 45.25
N ARG A 827 -6.52 30.22 45.21
CA ARG A 827 -7.94 30.04 44.88
C ARG A 827 -8.88 30.75 45.87
N ILE A 828 -8.50 30.86 47.14
CA ILE A 828 -9.25 31.64 48.15
C ILE A 828 -8.93 33.15 48.13
N GLY A 829 -8.14 33.61 47.16
CA GLY A 829 -7.81 35.02 46.95
C GLY A 829 -6.70 35.55 47.86
N MET A 830 -5.87 34.67 48.44
CA MET A 830 -4.79 35.09 49.33
C MET A 830 -3.67 35.77 48.52
N PRO A 831 -3.23 37.00 48.87
CA PRO A 831 -2.14 37.66 48.17
C PRO A 831 -0.82 36.91 48.40
N THR A 832 0.10 36.96 47.43
CA THR A 832 1.35 36.18 47.44
C THR A 832 2.17 36.32 48.73
N ASP A 833 2.16 37.50 49.35
CA ASP A 833 2.86 37.73 50.63
C ASP A 833 2.24 36.98 51.82
N GLU A 834 0.92 36.81 51.82
CA GLU A 834 0.19 36.03 52.82
C GLU A 834 0.37 34.52 52.57
N ILE A 835 0.41 34.08 51.30
CA ILE A 835 0.75 32.70 50.94
C ILE A 835 2.16 32.35 51.47
N ILE A 836 3.14 33.25 51.30
CA ILE A 836 4.49 33.06 51.84
C ILE A 836 4.49 32.96 53.37
N ALA A 837 3.64 33.74 54.06
CA ALA A 837 3.51 33.67 55.50
C ALA A 837 2.87 32.34 55.96
N ASP A 838 1.83 31.87 55.25
CA ASP A 838 1.15 30.59 55.51
C ASP A 838 2.11 29.41 55.33
N LEU A 839 2.82 29.35 54.21
CA LEU A 839 3.82 28.31 53.93
C LEU A 839 4.95 28.27 54.98
N ARG A 840 5.27 29.40 55.63
CA ARG A 840 6.24 29.45 56.72
C ARG A 840 5.67 28.97 58.05
N GLY A 841 4.37 29.16 58.26
CA GLY A 841 3.63 28.74 59.45
C GLY A 841 3.34 27.24 59.50
N ARG A 842 3.27 26.57 58.34
CA ARG A 842 2.95 25.14 58.20
C ARG A 842 4.10 24.24 58.69
N PRO A 843 3.95 23.51 59.82
CA PRO A 843 5.03 22.69 60.39
C PRO A 843 5.33 21.41 59.61
N ASP A 844 4.38 20.97 58.79
CA ASP A 844 4.40 19.83 57.87
C ASP A 844 5.22 20.09 56.59
N LEU A 845 5.50 21.35 56.26
CA LEU A 845 6.33 21.70 55.11
C LEU A 845 7.83 21.59 55.42
N PRO A 846 8.65 21.21 54.41
CA PRO A 846 10.09 21.06 54.58
C PRO A 846 10.76 22.34 55.09
N ASP A 847 11.76 22.19 55.96
CA ASP A 847 12.51 23.29 56.58
C ASP A 847 13.07 24.30 55.57
N TRP A 848 13.42 23.84 54.36
CA TRP A 848 13.96 24.71 53.32
C TRP A 848 12.92 25.68 52.76
N VAL A 849 11.64 25.27 52.67
CA VAL A 849 10.52 26.15 52.26
C VAL A 849 10.31 27.22 53.33
N ARG A 850 10.25 26.80 54.60
CA ARG A 850 10.07 27.72 55.73
C ARG A 850 11.20 28.74 55.89
N ARG A 851 12.43 28.37 55.52
CA ARG A 851 13.62 29.23 55.62
C ARG A 851 13.99 29.94 54.32
N ALA A 852 13.32 29.65 53.21
CA ALA A 852 13.61 30.28 51.93
C ALA A 852 13.40 31.80 52.00
N LYS A 853 14.26 32.53 51.29
CA LYS A 853 14.12 33.99 51.17
C LYS A 853 12.80 34.32 50.49
N GLY A 854 12.10 35.36 50.96
CA GLY A 854 10.78 35.72 50.45
C GLY A 854 10.77 36.01 48.94
N SER A 855 11.88 36.55 48.39
CA SER A 855 12.04 36.76 46.95
C SER A 855 12.07 35.47 46.13
N VAL A 856 12.63 34.39 46.69
CA VAL A 856 12.70 33.08 46.02
C VAL A 856 11.32 32.43 46.02
N LEU A 857 10.63 32.44 47.17
CA LEU A 857 9.27 31.90 47.27
C LEU A 857 8.29 32.67 46.38
N ARG A 858 8.42 34.00 46.31
CA ARG A 858 7.57 34.82 45.42
C ARG A 858 7.71 34.42 43.95
N GLY A 859 8.93 34.13 43.50
CA GLY A 859 9.19 33.67 42.13
C GLY A 859 8.62 32.28 41.84
N GLU A 860 8.74 31.35 42.78
CA GLU A 860 8.20 29.99 42.61
C GLU A 860 6.66 29.96 42.72
N ILE A 861 6.07 30.70 43.67
CA ILE A 861 4.61 30.84 43.77
C ILE A 861 4.04 31.45 42.50
N GLY A 862 4.68 32.49 41.93
CA GLY A 862 4.24 33.08 40.67
C GLY A 862 4.23 32.09 39.49
N LYS A 863 5.18 31.16 39.43
CA LYS A 863 5.19 30.10 38.40
C LYS A 863 4.06 29.08 38.60
N ILE A 864 3.79 28.70 39.85
CA ILE A 864 2.72 27.75 40.18
C ILE A 864 1.36 28.37 39.84
N VAL A 865 1.15 29.62 40.24
CA VAL A 865 -0.08 30.37 39.97
C VAL A 865 -0.29 30.59 38.46
N ALA A 866 0.73 31.06 37.74
CA ALA A 866 0.60 31.29 36.29
C ALA A 866 0.28 30.01 35.52
N ARG A 867 0.81 28.86 35.97
CA ARG A 867 0.48 27.57 35.39
C ARG A 867 -0.97 27.16 35.67
N TYR A 868 -1.42 27.33 36.92
CA TYR A 868 -2.80 27.04 37.29
C TYR A 868 -3.82 27.93 36.56
N GLU A 869 -3.51 29.22 36.38
CA GLU A 869 -4.36 30.15 35.63
C GLU A 869 -4.40 29.79 34.14
N SER A 870 -3.29 29.36 33.54
CA SER A 870 -3.27 28.83 32.16
C SER A 870 -4.12 27.57 32.01
N GLU A 871 -4.03 26.63 32.97
CA GLU A 871 -4.84 25.40 32.96
C GLU A 871 -6.34 25.72 33.12
N LEU A 872 -6.69 26.75 33.90
CA LEU A 872 -8.06 27.27 34.00
C LEU A 872 -8.54 27.99 32.74
N GLU A 873 -7.67 28.74 32.05
CA GLU A 873 -8.01 29.39 30.78
C GLU A 873 -8.24 28.35 29.67
N ASP A 874 -7.47 27.27 29.67
CA ASP A 874 -7.65 26.14 28.75
C ASP A 874 -8.94 25.35 29.04
N GLU A 875 -9.33 25.20 30.33
CA GLU A 875 -10.61 24.58 30.73
C GLU A 875 -11.83 25.51 30.58
N ALA A 876 -11.64 26.84 30.66
CA ALA A 876 -12.70 27.84 30.56
C ALA A 876 -12.89 28.39 29.14
N ALA A 877 -12.00 28.05 28.20
CA ALA A 877 -12.27 28.21 26.78
C ALA A 877 -13.50 27.35 26.46
N PRO A 878 -14.66 27.94 26.12
CA PRO A 878 -15.79 27.15 25.67
C PRO A 878 -15.32 26.32 24.49
N ASP A 879 -15.58 25.01 24.52
CA ASP A 879 -15.37 24.14 23.38
C ASP A 879 -15.84 24.89 22.14
N GLU A 880 -15.01 24.94 21.09
CA GLU A 880 -15.28 25.68 19.85
C GLU A 880 -16.65 25.29 19.25
N PHE A 881 -17.18 24.14 19.68
CA PHE A 881 -18.53 23.62 19.46
C PHE A 881 -19.68 24.43 20.14
N ASP A 882 -19.49 24.92 21.36
CA ASP A 882 -20.53 25.64 22.13
C ASP A 882 -20.63 27.13 21.72
N ALA A 883 -19.53 27.73 21.28
CA ALA A 883 -19.55 29.08 20.71
C ALA A 883 -20.34 29.14 19.39
N GLN A 884 -20.23 28.09 18.57
CA GLN A 884 -21.00 27.93 17.33
C GLN A 884 -22.50 27.72 17.62
N ALA A 885 -22.84 26.89 18.62
CA ALA A 885 -24.23 26.68 19.02
C ALA A 885 -24.90 27.96 19.60
N GLY A 886 -24.12 28.80 20.29
CA GLY A 886 -24.57 30.09 20.80
C GLY A 886 -24.81 31.15 19.71
N ASP A 887 -23.98 31.16 18.66
CA ASP A 887 -24.16 32.06 17.52
C ASP A 887 -25.24 31.57 16.56
N ASP A 888 -25.39 30.25 16.39
CA ASP A 888 -26.52 29.68 15.68
C ASP A 888 -27.81 30.04 16.40
N ARG A 889 -27.93 29.81 17.71
CA ARG A 889 -29.14 30.19 18.48
C ARG A 889 -29.49 31.68 18.39
N ARG A 890 -28.49 32.57 18.35
CA ARG A 890 -28.70 34.01 18.16
C ARG A 890 -29.08 34.40 16.72
N ASN A 891 -28.74 33.58 15.73
CA ASN A 891 -29.23 33.74 14.36
C ASN A 891 -30.66 33.23 14.20
N TRP A 892 -31.03 32.12 14.86
CA TRP A 892 -32.41 31.61 14.86
C TRP A 892 -33.40 32.57 15.51
N GLU A 893 -33.01 33.29 16.57
CA GLU A 893 -33.89 34.27 17.24
C GLU A 893 -34.03 35.62 16.48
N ARG A 894 -33.27 35.84 15.40
CA ARG A 894 -33.38 37.06 14.56
C ARG A 894 -34.23 36.90 13.31
N GLU A 895 -34.63 35.69 12.94
CA GLU A 895 -35.43 35.42 11.74
C GLU A 895 -36.95 35.39 12.00
N ASP A 896 -37.38 35.54 13.26
CA ASP A 896 -38.80 35.56 13.67
C ASP A 896 -39.35 36.97 14.03
N ASP A 897 -38.59 38.05 13.78
CA ASP A 897 -39.06 39.45 13.79
C ASP A 897 -38.97 40.06 12.38
#